data_AF-A0A1I3GKS4-F1
#
_entry.id   AF-A0A1I3GKS4-F1
#
_cell.length_a   1.000
_cell.length_b   1.000
_cell.length_c   1.000
_cell.angle_alpha   90.00
_cell.angle_beta   90.00
_cell.angle_gamma   90.00
#
_symmetry.space_group_name_H-M   'P 1'
#
loop_
_entity.id
_entity.type
_entity.pdbx_description
1 polymer ?
#
loop_
_entity_poly.entity_id
_entity_poly.type
_entity_poly.pdbx_seq_one_letter_code
_entity_poly.pdbx_strand_id
1 'polypeptide(L)'
;MSIPPDWLRNFFTEDNQIDLDRVLSLTNPYDPKFQDLLKPLVSSAIEGKWPLLLPVSRGGELYFYGAERDRRSLEELRQILQAVLGAADTYSEFPLIKVARGKIEQILLQQAPAGLLKVNLLRQSQSDFALRKRVFQALASVLDLYQQRPPVTAVVKRPIGRILRDFFAACQSRDGSKASRFFDELKTTGNFSQRNLISLELQAWEAERRWSDILGHPRLVDMLGGRLPAQLVRVLLRAIGNLGGDRLLEPAAFGEVPLEHIHLLCQPISPLFANRPPLEARECFVSDWKLWAIGAGALGFSDGLDGLPDFIDPAWICGLHDWANLPTKTPVAPTIAAIPSLQKVASPQTFNDLRLVLEGSLSASMEELREIWVAVQEAPEELKNGLYIYPRLQSVWQGICQLFDGSRELGWKGWLERLKEASTDPEALIHELQEESQSWSIESFSEAQLSQCLHGDASTSLLLRDSLPLLLDWLDRREILCSGQFWLEWLELLALDDLVNPSDIQLAGQIVQRFLSRPSQIGDRARLGESLELLWEKGGSVSSYSEVLEIVELLLDETQPGQQELQKLWLVLQGFALSRWTRLELAQRLLTKSLAREIFGESNEASYPPLAAEGGDADLDVQTRKLSGRLLAIYSLTEGAARRAKTVLEGMFEGLRVELNHDHTATPALQNLAKKANYFLFVAGSAKHQAFYPVSRIRQDLIYPLGKGASSIIEAFCKSCVNSTSE
;
A
#
# COMPACT_ATOMS: atom_id res chain seq x y z
N MET A 1 -12.99 47.99 -16.89
CA MET A 1 -12.00 48.15 -15.81
C MET A 1 -12.55 47.41 -14.60
N SER A 2 -11.87 46.35 -14.17
CA SER A 2 -12.26 45.61 -12.97
C SER A 2 -12.15 46.52 -11.75
N ILE A 3 -13.19 46.57 -10.92
CA ILE A 3 -13.20 47.36 -9.70
C ILE A 3 -12.19 46.73 -8.73
N PRO A 4 -11.23 47.49 -8.15
CA PRO A 4 -10.26 46.92 -7.23
C PRO A 4 -10.98 46.41 -5.97
N PRO A 5 -10.63 45.21 -5.47
CA PRO A 5 -11.28 44.63 -4.31
C PRO A 5 -11.02 45.45 -3.04
N ASP A 6 -11.98 45.46 -2.11
CA ASP A 6 -11.96 46.33 -0.92
C ASP A 6 -10.72 46.11 -0.04
N TRP A 7 -10.22 44.88 0.06
CA TRP A 7 -8.99 44.58 0.80
C TRP A 7 -7.76 45.26 0.20
N LEU A 8 -7.69 45.39 -1.14
CA LEU A 8 -6.57 46.02 -1.84
C LEU A 8 -6.61 47.54 -1.65
N ARG A 9 -7.80 48.14 -1.62
CA ARG A 9 -7.97 49.56 -1.24
C ARG A 9 -7.53 49.80 0.20
N ASN A 10 -7.90 48.91 1.12
CA ASN A 10 -7.49 49.01 2.53
C ASN A 10 -5.96 48.84 2.68
N PHE A 11 -5.32 48.00 1.86
CA PHE A 11 -3.88 47.82 1.85
C PHE A 11 -3.11 49.11 1.45
N PHE A 12 -3.60 49.86 0.47
CA PHE A 12 -2.93 51.09 0.01
C PHE A 12 -3.33 52.36 0.80
N THR A 13 -4.40 52.31 1.60
CA THR A 13 -4.84 53.45 2.43
C THR A 13 -4.26 53.44 3.85
N GLU A 14 -3.84 52.29 4.37
CA GLU A 14 -3.25 52.15 5.71
C GLU A 14 -1.72 52.28 5.65
N ASP A 15 -1.17 53.45 5.99
CA ASP A 15 0.28 53.72 6.15
C ASP A 15 1.17 53.51 4.91
N ASN A 16 0.60 53.23 3.73
CA ASN A 16 1.30 53.18 2.46
C ASN A 16 1.26 54.55 1.77
N GLN A 17 2.39 55.06 1.29
CA GLN A 17 2.47 56.32 0.56
C GLN A 17 2.12 56.19 -0.92
N ILE A 18 1.89 54.95 -1.40
CA ILE A 18 1.47 54.66 -2.77
C ILE A 18 -0.06 54.77 -2.85
N ASP A 19 -0.55 55.71 -3.65
CA ASP A 19 -1.97 55.96 -3.85
C ASP A 19 -2.50 55.09 -5.00
N LEU A 20 -3.33 54.10 -4.65
CA LEU A 20 -3.94 53.16 -5.58
C LEU A 20 -4.77 53.87 -6.67
N ASP A 21 -5.50 54.93 -6.32
CA ASP A 21 -6.35 55.64 -7.28
C ASP A 21 -5.50 56.36 -8.33
N ARG A 22 -4.30 56.83 -7.96
CA ARG A 22 -3.34 57.43 -8.92
C ARG A 22 -2.61 56.40 -9.77
N VAL A 23 -2.33 55.21 -9.25
CA VAL A 23 -1.78 54.09 -10.04
C VAL A 23 -2.77 53.61 -11.11
N LEU A 24 -4.08 53.72 -10.85
CA LEU A 24 -5.13 53.28 -11.76
C LEU A 24 -5.73 54.41 -12.62
N SER A 25 -5.52 55.67 -12.24
CA SER A 25 -6.09 56.83 -12.93
C SER A 25 -5.42 57.13 -14.27
N LEU A 26 -6.25 57.42 -15.28
CA LEU A 26 -5.83 57.99 -16.57
C LEU A 26 -5.80 59.53 -16.54
N THR A 27 -6.37 60.16 -15.52
CA THR A 27 -6.56 61.62 -15.41
C THR A 27 -5.56 62.30 -14.48
N ASN A 28 -4.95 61.58 -13.53
CA ASN A 28 -3.90 62.07 -12.62
C ASN A 28 -2.87 60.96 -12.26
N PRO A 29 -2.15 60.40 -13.25
CA PRO A 29 -1.17 59.34 -13.02
C PRO A 29 0.11 59.88 -12.34
N TYR A 30 0.92 58.97 -11.80
CA TYR A 30 2.31 59.28 -11.45
C TYR A 30 3.14 59.59 -12.71
N ASP A 31 4.34 60.13 -12.52
CA ASP A 31 5.31 60.30 -13.62
C ASP A 31 5.42 58.97 -14.39
N PRO A 32 5.36 58.98 -15.74
CA PRO A 32 5.36 57.78 -16.58
C PRO A 32 6.42 56.76 -16.17
N LYS A 33 7.59 57.24 -15.73
CA LYS A 33 8.71 56.40 -15.27
C LYS A 33 8.39 55.51 -14.07
N PHE A 34 7.49 55.93 -13.18
CA PHE A 34 7.05 55.17 -12.02
C PHE A 34 5.70 54.48 -12.27
N GLN A 35 4.83 55.10 -13.07
CA GLN A 35 3.53 54.53 -13.44
C GLN A 35 3.70 53.18 -14.14
N ASP A 36 4.64 53.10 -15.09
CA ASP A 36 4.92 51.86 -15.85
C ASP A 36 5.48 50.73 -14.97
N LEU A 37 6.07 51.06 -13.82
CA LEU A 37 6.65 50.09 -12.89
C LEU A 37 5.62 49.58 -11.86
N LEU A 38 4.69 50.43 -11.43
CA LEU A 38 3.69 50.07 -10.42
C LEU A 38 2.48 49.33 -11.00
N LYS A 39 2.09 49.68 -12.23
CA LYS A 39 0.87 49.15 -12.86
C LYS A 39 0.86 47.62 -12.99
N PRO A 40 1.93 46.93 -13.42
CA PRO A 40 1.92 45.45 -13.55
C PRO A 40 1.76 44.72 -12.21
N LEU A 41 2.36 45.26 -11.14
CA LEU A 41 2.30 44.68 -9.80
C LEU A 41 0.89 44.74 -9.22
N VAL A 42 0.21 45.88 -9.44
CA VAL A 42 -1.15 46.12 -8.93
C VAL A 42 -2.21 45.44 -9.79
N SER A 43 -2.02 45.35 -11.11
CA SER A 43 -3.00 44.71 -12.01
C SER A 43 -3.19 43.23 -11.69
N SER A 44 -2.12 42.51 -11.34
CA SER A 44 -2.22 41.08 -10.93
C SER A 44 -3.17 40.88 -9.75
N ALA A 45 -3.07 41.77 -8.74
CA ALA A 45 -3.93 41.73 -7.55
C ALA A 45 -5.39 42.11 -7.85
N ILE A 46 -5.63 43.05 -8.76
CA ILE A 46 -6.99 43.44 -9.19
C ILE A 46 -7.67 42.32 -9.96
N GLU A 47 -6.91 41.60 -10.80
CA GLU A 47 -7.40 40.46 -11.57
C GLU A 47 -7.55 39.18 -10.72
N GLY A 48 -7.14 39.20 -9.45
CA GLY A 48 -7.20 38.04 -8.55
C GLY A 48 -6.24 36.91 -8.96
N LYS A 49 -5.21 37.22 -9.74
CA LYS A 49 -4.20 36.27 -10.22
C LYS A 49 -3.06 36.17 -9.19
N TRP A 50 -2.58 34.95 -9.00
CA TRP A 50 -1.47 34.63 -8.11
C TRP A 50 -0.21 34.34 -8.94
N PRO A 51 1.00 34.63 -8.44
CA PRO A 51 1.35 35.21 -7.14
C PRO A 51 0.97 36.69 -6.99
N LEU A 52 0.86 37.15 -5.74
CA LEU A 52 0.71 38.57 -5.42
C LEU A 52 2.07 39.16 -5.05
N LEU A 53 2.48 40.23 -5.74
CA LEU A 53 3.68 41.01 -5.45
C LEU A 53 3.30 42.48 -5.30
N LEU A 54 3.24 42.97 -4.05
CA LEU A 54 2.71 44.30 -3.76
C LEU A 54 3.76 45.23 -3.16
N PRO A 55 3.91 46.47 -3.69
CA PRO A 55 4.85 47.46 -3.18
C PRO A 55 4.30 48.21 -1.97
N VAL A 56 5.19 48.53 -1.02
CA VAL A 56 4.90 49.38 0.14
C VAL A 56 5.99 50.44 0.27
N SER A 57 5.58 51.70 0.27
CA SER A 57 6.46 52.84 0.58
C SER A 57 6.04 53.44 1.91
N ARG A 58 6.90 53.37 2.93
CA ARG A 58 6.63 53.91 4.28
C ARG A 58 7.88 54.56 4.85
N GLY A 59 7.76 55.81 5.30
CA GLY A 59 8.85 56.51 5.99
C GLY A 59 10.11 56.75 5.13
N GLY A 60 9.98 56.75 3.80
CA GLY A 60 11.10 56.86 2.85
C GLY A 60 11.75 55.54 2.46
N GLU A 61 11.33 54.41 3.06
CA GLU A 61 11.77 53.07 2.67
C GLU A 61 10.77 52.40 1.73
N LEU A 62 11.29 51.70 0.73
CA LEU A 62 10.51 50.91 -0.24
C LEU A 62 10.83 49.43 -0.07
N TYR A 63 9.79 48.62 0.10
CA TYR A 63 9.86 47.16 0.19
C TYR A 63 8.64 46.52 -0.45
N PHE A 64 8.70 45.20 -0.67
CA PHE A 64 7.64 44.46 -1.34
C PHE A 64 7.19 43.27 -0.51
N TYR A 65 5.90 42.93 -0.59
CA TYR A 65 5.35 41.69 -0.06
C TYR A 65 5.02 40.73 -1.20
N GLY A 66 5.53 39.50 -1.09
CA GLY A 66 5.15 38.36 -1.92
C GLY A 66 4.20 37.44 -1.17
N ALA A 67 3.13 36.99 -1.82
CA ALA A 67 2.16 36.07 -1.25
C ALA A 67 1.66 35.06 -2.29
N GLU A 68 1.35 33.85 -1.81
CA GLU A 68 0.85 32.73 -2.60
C GLU A 68 -0.27 31.98 -1.88
N ARG A 69 -1.03 31.17 -2.64
CA ARG A 69 -2.21 30.44 -2.13
C ARG A 69 -1.85 29.39 -1.08
N ASP A 70 -0.76 28.68 -1.31
CA ASP A 70 -0.33 27.55 -0.50
C ASP A 70 1.17 27.62 -0.17
N ARG A 71 1.56 26.86 0.84
CA ARG A 71 2.92 26.90 1.38
C ARG A 71 3.97 26.40 0.38
N ARG A 72 3.63 25.46 -0.50
CA ARG A 72 4.57 24.93 -1.50
C ARG A 72 4.81 25.97 -2.59
N SER A 73 3.75 26.56 -3.14
CA SER A 73 3.88 27.63 -4.14
C SER A 73 4.59 28.87 -3.58
N LEU A 74 4.39 29.19 -2.29
CA LEU A 74 5.12 30.27 -1.62
C LEU A 74 6.63 30.01 -1.53
N GLU A 75 7.03 28.76 -1.30
CA GLU A 75 8.42 28.35 -1.26
C GLU A 75 9.06 28.35 -2.66
N GLU A 76 8.31 27.89 -3.68
CA GLU A 76 8.71 28.01 -5.09
C GLU A 76 8.90 29.49 -5.49
N LEU A 77 7.95 30.36 -5.11
CA LEU A 77 8.07 31.81 -5.32
C LEU A 77 9.33 32.37 -4.65
N ARG A 78 9.64 31.95 -3.41
CA ARG A 78 10.86 32.38 -2.70
C ARG A 78 12.13 32.04 -3.48
N GLN A 79 12.24 30.82 -3.98
CA GLN A 79 13.39 30.37 -4.76
C GLN A 79 13.53 31.15 -6.07
N ILE A 80 12.42 31.37 -6.79
CA ILE A 80 12.41 32.15 -8.04
C ILE A 80 12.82 33.60 -7.77
N LEU A 81 12.26 34.23 -6.74
CA LEU A 81 12.64 35.59 -6.35
C LEU A 81 14.13 35.68 -5.99
N GLN A 82 14.69 34.68 -5.30
CA GLN A 82 16.12 34.65 -4.96
C GLN A 82 17.00 34.54 -6.20
N ALA A 83 16.61 33.68 -7.15
CA ALA A 83 17.33 33.51 -8.40
C ALA A 83 17.28 34.76 -9.29
N VAL A 84 16.13 35.44 -9.34
CA VAL A 84 15.89 36.58 -10.24
C VAL A 84 16.41 37.91 -9.66
N LEU A 85 16.23 38.16 -8.36
CA LEU A 85 16.57 39.46 -7.74
C LEU A 85 18.05 39.58 -7.34
N GLY A 86 18.76 38.47 -7.18
CA GLY A 86 20.20 38.44 -6.89
C GLY A 86 20.61 39.15 -5.59
N ALA A 87 21.84 38.91 -5.13
CA ALA A 87 22.36 39.52 -3.89
C ALA A 87 22.88 40.98 -4.07
N ALA A 88 22.85 41.51 -5.29
CA ALA A 88 23.41 42.83 -5.61
C ALA A 88 22.45 43.99 -5.32
N ASP A 89 21.12 43.76 -5.41
CA ASP A 89 20.10 44.80 -5.32
C ASP A 89 19.12 44.60 -4.14
N THR A 90 19.08 43.39 -3.58
CA THR A 90 18.19 43.00 -2.47
C THR A 90 18.94 42.21 -1.41
N TYR A 91 18.40 42.18 -0.19
CA TYR A 91 18.89 41.25 0.84
C TYR A 91 18.54 39.80 0.43
N SER A 92 19.49 38.87 0.58
CA SER A 92 19.33 37.46 0.18
C SER A 92 18.32 36.68 1.04
N GLU A 93 18.05 37.17 2.24
CA GLU A 93 17.09 36.58 3.17
C GLU A 93 15.72 37.25 3.00
N PHE A 94 14.79 36.55 2.38
CA PHE A 94 13.37 36.93 2.34
C PHE A 94 12.65 36.27 3.53
N PRO A 95 12.49 36.96 4.68
CA PRO A 95 11.89 36.37 5.85
C PRO A 95 10.42 36.03 5.61
N LEU A 96 10.01 34.85 6.09
CA LEU A 96 8.61 34.41 6.10
C LEU A 96 7.89 35.00 7.32
N ILE A 97 6.89 35.83 7.08
CA ILE A 97 6.06 36.46 8.11
C ILE A 97 4.76 35.67 8.24
N LYS A 98 4.51 35.14 9.45
CA LYS A 98 3.29 34.40 9.80
C LYS A 98 2.40 35.11 10.81
N VAL A 99 2.97 36.05 11.55
CA VAL A 99 2.26 36.84 12.57
C VAL A 99 2.38 38.29 12.13
N ALA A 100 1.23 38.94 11.93
CA ALA A 100 1.17 40.33 11.55
C ALA A 100 1.77 41.23 12.64
N ARG A 101 2.71 42.10 12.27
CA ARG A 101 3.26 43.15 13.13
C ARG A 101 2.56 44.49 12.92
N GLY A 102 1.69 44.58 11.92
CA GLY A 102 0.89 45.76 11.62
C GLY A 102 -0.31 45.44 10.74
N LYS A 103 -1.16 46.44 10.51
CA LYS A 103 -2.42 46.27 9.77
C LYS A 103 -2.23 45.83 8.31
N ILE A 104 -1.20 46.32 7.63
CA ILE A 104 -0.87 45.92 6.24
C ILE A 104 -0.65 44.40 6.15
N GLU A 105 0.15 43.84 7.06
CA GLU A 105 0.44 42.40 7.11
C GLU A 105 -0.81 41.60 7.51
N GLN A 106 -1.65 42.14 8.38
CA GLN A 106 -2.91 41.51 8.78
C GLN A 106 -3.88 41.38 7.60
N ILE A 107 -4.00 42.43 6.77
CA ILE A 107 -4.84 42.42 5.56
C ILE A 107 -4.32 41.38 4.56
N LEU A 108 -3.01 41.32 4.34
CA LEU A 108 -2.44 40.34 3.41
C LEU A 108 -2.52 38.90 3.95
N LEU A 109 -2.31 38.66 5.24
CA LEU A 109 -2.43 37.33 5.85
C LEU A 109 -3.88 36.80 5.85
N GLN A 110 -4.89 37.68 5.84
CA GLN A 110 -6.29 37.28 5.63
C GLN A 110 -6.52 36.73 4.22
N GLN A 111 -5.79 37.24 3.21
CA GLN A 111 -5.89 36.75 1.83
C GLN A 111 -4.95 35.55 1.57
N ALA A 112 -3.80 35.51 2.24
CA ALA A 112 -2.77 34.49 2.08
C ALA A 112 -2.37 33.89 3.46
N PRO A 113 -3.14 32.92 3.98
CA PRO A 113 -2.88 32.33 5.30
C PRO A 113 -1.58 31.50 5.35
N ALA A 114 -1.01 31.14 4.20
CA ALA A 114 0.24 30.39 4.10
C ALA A 114 1.47 31.18 4.60
N GLY A 115 1.39 32.51 4.62
CA GLY A 115 2.45 33.43 5.05
C GLY A 115 2.87 34.41 3.97
N LEU A 116 3.67 35.41 4.34
CA LEU A 116 4.14 36.48 3.46
C LEU A 116 5.67 36.48 3.36
N LEU A 117 6.21 36.76 2.18
CA LEU A 117 7.63 37.02 1.95
C LEU A 117 7.87 38.52 1.92
N LYS A 118 8.78 39.03 2.75
CA LYS A 118 9.17 40.44 2.70
C LYS A 118 10.48 40.61 1.92
N VAL A 119 10.42 41.35 0.82
CA VAL A 119 11.58 41.69 -0.02
C VAL A 119 12.03 43.10 0.33
N ASN A 120 13.20 43.21 0.95
CA ASN A 120 13.80 44.50 1.31
C ASN A 120 14.87 44.89 0.29
N LEU A 121 14.84 46.15 -0.15
CA LEU A 121 15.86 46.74 -1.01
C LEU A 121 17.10 47.14 -0.18
N LEU A 122 18.30 46.97 -0.73
CA LEU A 122 19.53 47.50 -0.15
C LEU A 122 19.51 49.04 -0.16
N ARG A 123 20.19 49.69 0.80
CA ARG A 123 20.23 51.16 0.91
C ARG A 123 20.64 51.88 -0.38
N GLN A 124 21.54 51.29 -1.17
CA GLN A 124 21.98 51.84 -2.46
C GLN A 124 20.86 51.75 -3.50
N SER A 125 20.20 50.60 -3.58
CA SER A 125 19.04 50.36 -4.45
C SER A 125 17.79 51.12 -4.00
N GLN A 126 17.75 51.62 -2.77
CA GLN A 126 16.76 52.59 -2.32
C GLN A 126 17.07 54.01 -2.77
N SER A 127 18.28 54.40 -3.14
CA SER A 127 18.56 55.79 -3.57
C SER A 127 18.72 55.93 -5.08
N ASP A 128 19.19 54.88 -5.77
CA ASP A 128 19.43 54.89 -7.21
C ASP A 128 18.20 54.45 -8.02
N PHE A 129 17.72 55.34 -8.89
CA PHE A 129 16.58 55.07 -9.77
C PHE A 129 16.84 53.90 -10.75
N ALA A 130 18.06 53.72 -11.24
CA ALA A 130 18.38 52.64 -12.18
C ALA A 130 18.26 51.26 -11.52
N LEU A 131 18.72 51.14 -10.27
CA LEU A 131 18.62 49.91 -9.49
C LEU A 131 17.17 49.62 -9.07
N ARG A 132 16.41 50.65 -8.64
CA ARG A 132 14.96 50.53 -8.39
C ARG A 132 14.25 49.99 -9.62
N LYS A 133 14.49 50.61 -10.79
CA LYS A 133 13.87 50.21 -12.05
C LYS A 133 14.14 48.74 -12.39
N ARG A 134 15.38 48.28 -12.18
CA ARG A 134 15.76 46.87 -12.40
C ARG A 134 14.97 45.91 -11.51
N VAL A 135 14.81 46.23 -10.22
CA VAL A 135 14.03 45.39 -9.28
C VAL A 135 12.55 45.34 -9.67
N PHE A 136 11.93 46.48 -10.00
CA PHE A 136 10.54 46.50 -10.46
C PHE A 136 10.35 45.70 -11.76
N GLN A 137 11.26 45.84 -12.73
CA GLN A 137 11.21 45.09 -13.98
C GLN A 137 11.39 43.58 -13.74
N ALA A 138 12.29 43.20 -12.82
CA ALA A 138 12.49 41.81 -12.43
C ALA A 138 11.22 41.20 -11.80
N LEU A 139 10.57 41.92 -10.88
CA LEU A 139 9.30 41.50 -10.27
C LEU A 139 8.16 41.40 -11.30
N ALA A 140 8.07 42.36 -12.22
CA ALA A 140 7.09 42.32 -13.31
C ALA A 140 7.31 41.12 -14.25
N SER A 141 8.56 40.83 -14.62
CA SER A 141 8.91 39.65 -15.42
C SER A 141 8.54 38.34 -14.72
N VAL A 142 8.70 38.26 -13.38
CA VAL A 142 8.24 37.09 -12.61
C VAL A 142 6.72 36.93 -12.74
N LEU A 143 5.95 38.01 -12.59
CA LEU A 143 4.49 37.95 -12.77
C LEU A 143 4.10 37.51 -14.18
N ASP A 144 4.75 38.06 -15.22
CA ASP A 144 4.48 37.68 -16.61
C ASP A 144 4.79 36.20 -16.88
N LEU A 145 5.90 35.67 -16.35
CA LEU A 145 6.23 34.25 -16.45
C LEU A 145 5.19 33.35 -15.79
N TYR A 146 4.68 33.75 -14.63
CA TYR A 146 3.61 33.02 -13.95
C TYR A 146 2.27 33.09 -14.70
N GLN A 147 1.99 34.19 -15.40
CA GLN A 147 0.78 34.32 -16.24
C GLN A 147 0.88 33.53 -17.55
N GLN A 148 2.09 33.38 -18.10
CA GLN A 148 2.36 32.56 -19.28
C GLN A 148 2.51 31.07 -18.93
N ARG A 149 2.63 30.72 -17.64
CA ARG A 149 2.62 29.34 -17.17
C ARG A 149 1.30 28.70 -17.62
N PRO A 150 1.33 27.63 -18.44
CA PRO A 150 0.12 26.88 -18.73
C PRO A 150 -0.54 26.48 -17.42
N PRO A 151 -1.88 26.50 -17.30
CA PRO A 151 -2.54 25.93 -16.14
C PRO A 151 -2.26 24.43 -16.12
N VAL A 152 -1.15 24.05 -15.50
CA VAL A 152 -0.86 22.67 -15.15
C VAL A 152 -1.68 22.38 -13.90
N THR A 153 -3.00 22.37 -14.07
CA THR A 153 -3.92 21.61 -13.21
C THR A 153 -4.07 20.22 -13.80
N ALA A 154 -2.96 19.63 -14.26
CA ALA A 154 -2.85 18.20 -14.19
C ALA A 154 -2.74 17.91 -12.68
N VAL A 155 -3.86 17.57 -12.05
CA VAL A 155 -3.79 16.51 -11.04
C VAL A 155 -3.10 15.39 -11.80
N VAL A 156 -1.78 15.27 -11.65
CA VAL A 156 -1.01 14.24 -12.34
C VAL A 156 -1.63 12.95 -11.84
N LYS A 157 -2.53 12.38 -12.64
CA LYS A 157 -3.13 11.09 -12.33
C LYS A 157 -1.94 10.16 -12.19
N ARG A 158 -1.82 9.55 -11.02
CA ARG A 158 -0.72 8.61 -10.78
C ARG A 158 -0.84 7.49 -11.82
N PRO A 159 0.29 7.00 -12.35
CA PRO A 159 0.26 5.83 -13.23
C PRO A 159 -0.47 4.67 -12.55
N ILE A 160 -1.30 3.93 -13.30
CA ILE A 160 -2.13 2.84 -12.77
C ILE A 160 -1.27 1.82 -12.02
N GLY A 161 -0.11 1.44 -12.59
CA GLY A 161 0.83 0.51 -11.96
C GLY A 161 1.27 0.94 -10.56
N ARG A 162 1.53 2.23 -10.36
CA ARG A 162 1.93 2.78 -9.06
C ARG A 162 0.78 2.75 -8.04
N ILE A 163 -0.46 2.96 -8.47
CA ILE A 163 -1.63 2.86 -7.59
C ILE A 163 -1.87 1.39 -7.22
N LEU A 164 -1.76 0.47 -8.18
CA LEU A 164 -1.85 -0.98 -7.94
C LEU A 164 -0.76 -1.46 -6.98
N ARG A 165 0.47 -0.98 -7.13
CA ARG A 165 1.58 -1.26 -6.22
C ARG A 165 1.21 -0.91 -4.78
N ASP A 166 0.75 0.32 -4.56
CA ASP A 166 0.34 0.80 -3.25
C ASP A 166 -0.88 0.03 -2.70
N PHE A 167 -1.85 -0.28 -3.57
CA PHE A 167 -3.01 -1.09 -3.23
C PHE A 167 -2.61 -2.48 -2.72
N PHE A 168 -1.79 -3.22 -3.48
CA PHE A 168 -1.36 -4.56 -3.09
C PHE A 168 -0.43 -4.55 -1.87
N ALA A 169 0.44 -3.54 -1.74
CA ALA A 169 1.24 -3.35 -0.53
C ALA A 169 0.34 -3.13 0.71
N ALA A 170 -0.73 -2.34 0.58
CA ALA A 170 -1.71 -2.13 1.65
C ALA A 170 -2.49 -3.42 1.97
N CYS A 171 -2.90 -4.19 0.96
CA CYS A 171 -3.56 -5.48 1.15
C CYS A 171 -2.68 -6.49 1.91
N GLN A 172 -1.39 -6.57 1.56
CA GLN A 172 -0.45 -7.47 2.23
C GLN A 172 -0.22 -7.11 3.70
N SER A 173 -0.13 -5.82 4.01
CA SER A 173 -0.04 -5.33 5.39
C SER A 173 -1.39 -5.24 6.09
N ARG A 174 -2.47 -5.74 5.47
CA ARG A 174 -3.84 -5.74 6.00
C ARG A 174 -4.32 -4.36 6.44
N ASP A 175 -3.84 -3.30 5.78
CA ASP A 175 -4.29 -1.93 6.00
C ASP A 175 -5.50 -1.66 5.10
N GLY A 176 -6.66 -2.10 5.55
CA GLY A 176 -7.91 -1.96 4.81
C GLY A 176 -8.29 -0.52 4.50
N SER A 177 -7.96 0.44 5.39
CA SER A 177 -8.23 1.86 5.16
C SER A 177 -7.40 2.44 4.01
N LYS A 178 -6.11 2.10 3.92
CA LYS A 178 -5.28 2.47 2.76
C LYS A 178 -5.73 1.74 1.50
N ALA A 179 -6.02 0.43 1.60
CA ALA A 179 -6.46 -0.38 0.45
C ALA A 179 -7.75 0.18 -0.18
N SER A 180 -8.76 0.52 0.62
CA SER A 180 -10.01 1.12 0.13
C SER A 180 -9.81 2.49 -0.50
N ARG A 181 -8.92 3.34 0.05
CA ARG A 181 -8.57 4.62 -0.58
C ARG A 181 -7.91 4.44 -1.95
N PHE A 182 -6.98 3.50 -2.08
CA PHE A 182 -6.34 3.22 -3.37
C PHE A 182 -7.31 2.56 -4.35
N PHE A 183 -8.24 1.73 -3.87
CA PHE A 183 -9.32 1.19 -4.69
C PHE A 183 -10.23 2.30 -5.26
N ASP A 184 -10.64 3.26 -4.43
CA ASP A 184 -11.40 4.43 -4.88
C ASP A 184 -10.62 5.25 -5.91
N GLU A 185 -9.30 5.37 -5.74
CA GLU A 185 -8.43 6.00 -6.73
C GLU A 185 -8.44 5.22 -8.06
N LEU A 186 -8.24 3.89 -8.03
CA LEU A 186 -8.25 3.01 -9.22
C LEU A 186 -9.58 3.08 -9.99
N LYS A 187 -10.70 3.18 -9.27
CA LYS A 187 -12.04 3.31 -9.86
C LYS A 187 -12.22 4.59 -10.67
N THR A 188 -11.47 5.65 -10.34
CA THR A 188 -11.53 6.95 -11.04
C THR A 188 -10.46 7.12 -12.12
N THR A 189 -9.36 6.38 -12.03
CA THR A 189 -8.20 6.53 -12.92
C THR A 189 -8.12 5.48 -14.02
N GLY A 190 -8.56 4.24 -13.79
CA GLY A 190 -8.35 3.13 -14.72
C GLY A 190 -9.59 2.64 -15.48
N ASN A 191 -9.35 2.09 -16.67
CA ASN A 191 -10.35 1.36 -17.46
C ASN A 191 -10.38 -0.13 -17.05
N PHE A 192 -10.84 -0.40 -15.84
CA PHE A 192 -10.99 -1.78 -15.37
C PHE A 192 -12.28 -2.41 -15.88
N SER A 193 -12.23 -3.70 -16.23
CA SER A 193 -13.45 -4.48 -16.43
C SER A 193 -14.27 -4.52 -15.12
N GLN A 194 -15.59 -4.64 -15.23
CA GLN A 194 -16.44 -4.76 -14.03
C GLN A 194 -16.04 -5.96 -13.16
N ARG A 195 -15.55 -7.05 -13.76
CA ARG A 195 -15.05 -8.23 -13.03
C ARG A 195 -13.77 -7.91 -12.24
N ASN A 196 -12.87 -7.11 -12.81
CA ASN A 196 -11.63 -6.73 -12.14
C ASN A 196 -11.88 -5.77 -10.98
N LEU A 197 -12.82 -4.83 -11.14
CA LEU A 197 -13.22 -3.95 -10.04
C LEU A 197 -13.79 -4.75 -8.87
N ILE A 198 -14.67 -5.73 -9.11
CA ILE A 198 -15.19 -6.57 -8.02
C ILE A 198 -14.07 -7.39 -7.38
N SER A 199 -13.16 -7.96 -8.17
CA SER A 199 -12.00 -8.71 -7.63
C SER A 199 -11.11 -7.85 -6.73
N LEU A 200 -10.85 -6.58 -7.10
CA LEU A 200 -10.09 -5.64 -6.28
C LEU A 200 -10.88 -5.20 -5.03
N GLU A 201 -12.19 -4.97 -5.15
CA GLU A 201 -13.06 -4.63 -4.02
C GLU A 201 -13.08 -5.74 -2.95
N LEU A 202 -13.20 -7.00 -3.37
CA LEU A 202 -13.17 -8.15 -2.46
C LEU A 202 -11.81 -8.29 -1.76
N GLN A 203 -10.71 -7.97 -2.44
CA GLN A 203 -9.37 -7.94 -1.82
C GLN A 203 -9.20 -6.78 -0.83
N ALA A 204 -9.80 -5.62 -1.12
CA ALA A 204 -9.85 -4.52 -0.16
C ALA A 204 -10.65 -4.91 1.10
N TRP A 205 -11.78 -5.57 0.92
CA TRP A 205 -12.60 -6.08 2.04
C TRP A 205 -11.92 -7.22 2.79
N GLU A 206 -11.11 -8.04 2.13
CA GLU A 206 -10.24 -9.03 2.78
C GLU A 206 -9.25 -8.32 3.72
N ALA A 207 -8.61 -7.23 3.25
CA ALA A 207 -7.71 -6.42 4.08
C ALA A 207 -8.44 -5.76 5.26
N GLU A 208 -9.69 -5.32 5.06
CA GLU A 208 -10.58 -4.80 6.12
C GLU A 208 -11.19 -5.88 7.02
N ARG A 209 -11.03 -7.17 6.69
CA ARG A 209 -11.62 -8.33 7.39
C ARG A 209 -13.14 -8.34 7.40
N ARG A 210 -13.75 -7.79 6.36
CA ARG A 210 -15.22 -7.78 6.17
C ARG A 210 -15.69 -9.09 5.54
N TRP A 211 -15.42 -10.20 6.23
CA TRP A 211 -15.65 -11.56 5.73
C TRP A 211 -17.12 -11.83 5.38
N SER A 212 -18.05 -11.33 6.18
CA SER A 212 -19.49 -11.44 5.92
C SER A 212 -19.90 -10.75 4.63
N ASP A 213 -19.32 -9.58 4.37
CA ASP A 213 -19.68 -8.74 3.23
C ASP A 213 -19.12 -9.33 1.93
N ILE A 214 -17.95 -9.99 1.99
CA ILE A 214 -17.37 -10.74 0.86
C ILE A 214 -18.34 -11.81 0.36
N LEU A 215 -18.89 -12.64 1.24
CA LEU A 215 -19.83 -13.70 0.86
C LEU A 215 -21.21 -13.14 0.50
N GLY A 216 -21.61 -12.02 1.09
CA GLY A 216 -22.88 -11.33 0.84
C GLY A 216 -22.85 -10.35 -0.35
N HIS A 217 -21.77 -10.30 -1.14
CA HIS A 217 -21.62 -9.31 -2.19
C HIS A 217 -22.70 -9.47 -3.28
N PRO A 218 -23.46 -8.42 -3.63
CA PRO A 218 -24.67 -8.53 -4.46
C PRO A 218 -24.39 -8.99 -5.90
N ARG A 219 -23.19 -8.73 -6.43
CA ARG A 219 -22.78 -9.15 -7.78
C ARG A 219 -21.85 -10.36 -7.79
N LEU A 220 -21.71 -11.06 -6.67
CA LEU A 220 -20.86 -12.26 -6.61
C LEU A 220 -21.41 -13.36 -7.52
N VAL A 221 -22.74 -13.49 -7.59
CA VAL A 221 -23.44 -14.45 -8.47
C VAL A 221 -23.05 -14.25 -9.95
N ASP A 222 -22.88 -13.01 -10.39
CA ASP A 222 -22.45 -12.70 -11.76
C ASP A 222 -21.03 -13.19 -12.06
N MET A 223 -20.15 -13.24 -11.06
CA MET A 223 -18.78 -13.72 -11.23
C MET A 223 -18.69 -15.24 -11.29
N LEU A 224 -19.58 -15.94 -10.58
CA LEU A 224 -19.64 -17.41 -10.49
C LEU A 224 -20.08 -18.10 -11.80
N GLY A 225 -20.62 -17.36 -12.78
CA GLY A 225 -21.08 -17.87 -14.07
C GLY A 225 -19.99 -18.14 -15.13
N GLY A 226 -18.71 -18.18 -14.77
CA GLY A 226 -17.60 -18.47 -15.69
C GLY A 226 -16.30 -18.81 -14.96
N ARG A 227 -15.16 -18.85 -15.67
CA ARG A 227 -13.85 -19.18 -15.06
C ARG A 227 -13.53 -18.24 -13.90
N LEU A 228 -13.36 -18.83 -12.72
CA LEU A 228 -13.03 -18.11 -11.50
C LEU A 228 -11.51 -17.98 -11.37
N PRO A 229 -10.98 -16.75 -11.27
CA PRO A 229 -9.56 -16.55 -11.00
C PRO A 229 -9.18 -17.21 -9.67
N ALA A 230 -8.00 -17.85 -9.61
CA ALA A 230 -7.52 -18.53 -8.41
C ALA A 230 -7.49 -17.60 -7.17
N GLN A 231 -7.18 -16.33 -7.38
CA GLN A 231 -7.20 -15.33 -6.31
C GLN A 231 -8.60 -15.14 -5.72
N LEU A 232 -9.63 -15.04 -6.56
CA LEU A 232 -11.01 -14.89 -6.11
C LEU A 232 -11.48 -16.11 -5.33
N VAL A 233 -11.19 -17.30 -5.84
CA VAL A 233 -11.50 -18.57 -5.14
C VAL A 233 -10.92 -18.54 -3.72
N ARG A 234 -9.67 -18.11 -3.57
CA ARG A 234 -9.00 -18.08 -2.27
C ARG A 234 -9.57 -17.02 -1.33
N VAL A 235 -9.92 -15.83 -1.83
CA VAL A 235 -10.60 -14.81 -1.02
C VAL A 235 -11.92 -15.36 -0.46
N LEU A 236 -12.69 -16.08 -1.28
CA LEU A 236 -13.94 -16.71 -0.84
C LEU A 236 -13.71 -17.83 0.18
N LEU A 237 -12.74 -18.71 -0.06
CA LEU A 237 -12.40 -19.78 0.87
C LEU A 237 -11.91 -19.22 2.22
N ARG A 238 -11.07 -18.18 2.20
CA ARG A 238 -10.61 -17.49 3.42
C ARG A 238 -11.75 -16.83 4.18
N ALA A 239 -12.74 -16.26 3.49
CA ALA A 239 -13.93 -15.71 4.12
C ALA A 239 -14.73 -16.81 4.85
N ILE A 240 -14.91 -17.98 4.22
CA ILE A 240 -15.53 -19.15 4.89
C ILE A 240 -14.70 -19.59 6.10
N GLY A 241 -13.38 -19.68 5.94
CA GLY A 241 -12.45 -20.03 7.00
C GLY A 241 -12.63 -19.15 8.24
N ASN A 242 -12.58 -17.83 8.05
CA ASN A 242 -12.71 -16.85 9.14
C ASN A 242 -14.12 -16.80 9.75
N LEU A 243 -15.17 -17.18 9.01
CA LEU A 243 -16.55 -17.25 9.51
C LEU A 243 -16.90 -18.57 10.21
N GLY A 244 -15.92 -19.46 10.37
CA GLY A 244 -16.03 -20.67 11.19
C GLY A 244 -15.46 -21.93 10.54
N GLY A 245 -15.23 -21.93 9.22
CA GLY A 245 -14.70 -23.09 8.49
C GLY A 245 -13.31 -23.53 8.96
N ASP A 246 -12.48 -22.59 9.41
CA ASP A 246 -11.11 -22.88 9.88
C ASP A 246 -11.09 -23.82 11.09
N ARG A 247 -12.18 -23.85 11.88
CA ARG A 247 -12.28 -24.75 13.04
C ARG A 247 -12.23 -26.21 12.59
N LEU A 248 -12.82 -26.52 11.43
CA LEU A 248 -12.95 -27.87 10.85
C LEU A 248 -11.67 -28.37 10.16
N LEU A 249 -10.61 -27.54 10.08
CA LEU A 249 -9.30 -28.00 9.59
C LEU A 249 -8.68 -29.08 10.48
N GLU A 250 -9.06 -29.07 11.76
CA GLU A 250 -8.67 -30.05 12.78
C GLU A 250 -9.75 -31.13 12.94
N PRO A 251 -9.41 -32.43 12.86
CA PRO A 251 -10.38 -33.52 12.96
C PRO A 251 -11.24 -33.50 14.23
N ALA A 252 -10.70 -33.01 15.35
CA ALA A 252 -11.42 -32.96 16.62
C ALA A 252 -12.64 -32.02 16.62
N ALA A 253 -12.70 -31.06 15.69
CA ALA A 253 -13.74 -30.02 15.67
C ALA A 253 -15.01 -30.42 14.90
N PHE A 254 -15.02 -31.55 14.18
CA PHE A 254 -16.20 -32.02 13.45
C PHE A 254 -17.42 -32.24 14.37
N GLY A 255 -17.21 -32.50 15.68
CA GLY A 255 -18.32 -32.61 16.65
C GLY A 255 -18.84 -31.29 17.23
N GLU A 256 -18.13 -30.17 17.01
CA GLU A 256 -18.42 -28.89 17.66
C GLU A 256 -19.13 -27.89 16.74
N VAL A 257 -18.86 -27.94 15.44
CA VAL A 257 -19.39 -26.99 14.46
C VAL A 257 -20.62 -27.57 13.76
N PRO A 258 -21.80 -26.93 13.85
CA PRO A 258 -23.00 -27.40 13.16
C PRO A 258 -22.84 -27.37 11.64
N LEU A 259 -23.22 -28.46 10.97
CA LEU A 259 -23.24 -28.56 9.50
C LEU A 259 -24.07 -27.43 8.86
N GLU A 260 -25.22 -27.12 9.44
CA GLU A 260 -26.16 -26.09 8.95
C GLU A 260 -25.51 -24.70 8.89
N HIS A 261 -24.64 -24.36 9.86
CA HIS A 261 -23.93 -23.08 9.86
C HIS A 261 -23.04 -22.93 8.63
N ILE A 262 -22.24 -23.95 8.31
CA ILE A 262 -21.34 -23.92 7.13
C ILE A 262 -22.15 -24.01 5.84
N HIS A 263 -23.22 -24.81 5.81
CA HIS A 263 -24.12 -24.89 4.65
C HIS A 263 -24.66 -23.50 4.29
N LEU A 264 -25.20 -22.75 5.25
CA LEU A 264 -25.74 -21.40 5.02
C LEU A 264 -24.68 -20.43 4.47
N LEU A 265 -23.41 -20.56 4.92
CA LEU A 265 -22.30 -19.75 4.40
C LEU A 265 -21.93 -20.12 2.95
N CYS A 266 -21.97 -21.41 2.61
CA CYS A 266 -21.57 -21.91 1.29
C CYS A 266 -22.69 -21.84 0.24
N GLN A 267 -23.96 -21.77 0.64
CA GLN A 267 -25.11 -21.77 -0.26
C GLN A 267 -25.05 -20.67 -1.35
N PRO A 268 -24.74 -19.39 -1.04
CA PRO A 268 -24.69 -18.32 -2.04
C PRO A 268 -23.58 -18.52 -3.09
N ILE A 269 -22.54 -19.27 -2.74
CA ILE A 269 -21.35 -19.54 -3.56
C ILE A 269 -21.27 -21.00 -4.01
N SER A 270 -22.39 -21.73 -3.99
CA SER A 270 -22.47 -23.14 -4.39
C SER A 270 -21.76 -23.51 -5.70
N PRO A 271 -21.80 -22.69 -6.78
CA PRO A 271 -21.07 -22.97 -8.02
C PRO A 271 -19.55 -23.15 -7.85
N LEU A 272 -18.95 -22.55 -6.82
CA LEU A 272 -17.52 -22.70 -6.49
C LEU A 272 -17.14 -24.15 -6.16
N PHE A 273 -18.08 -24.91 -5.60
CA PHE A 273 -17.85 -26.26 -5.08
C PHE A 273 -18.29 -27.36 -6.04
N ALA A 274 -18.98 -26.99 -7.12
CA ALA A 274 -19.42 -27.95 -8.14
C ALA A 274 -18.24 -28.57 -8.90
N ASN A 275 -17.14 -27.83 -9.04
CA ASN A 275 -15.95 -28.24 -9.78
C ASN A 275 -14.70 -28.07 -8.94
N ARG A 276 -13.63 -28.79 -9.33
CA ARG A 276 -12.33 -28.71 -8.69
C ARG A 276 -11.81 -27.27 -8.71
N PRO A 277 -11.30 -26.74 -7.59
CA PRO A 277 -10.83 -25.37 -7.56
C PRO A 277 -9.51 -25.27 -8.35
N PRO A 278 -9.22 -24.14 -9.01
CA PRO A 278 -7.97 -23.89 -9.73
C PRO A 278 -6.81 -23.60 -8.75
N LEU A 279 -6.58 -24.51 -7.81
CA LEU A 279 -5.49 -24.46 -6.83
C LEU A 279 -4.40 -25.45 -7.22
N GLU A 280 -3.14 -25.12 -6.94
CA GLU A 280 -2.03 -26.06 -7.13
C GLU A 280 -2.12 -27.23 -6.13
N ALA A 281 -1.80 -28.44 -6.58
CA ALA A 281 -1.70 -29.61 -5.73
C ALA A 281 -0.35 -29.62 -4.97
N ARG A 282 -0.20 -28.72 -3.99
CA ARG A 282 0.97 -28.64 -3.10
C ARG A 282 0.59 -28.49 -1.63
N GLU A 283 1.48 -28.94 -0.75
CA GLU A 283 1.27 -28.90 0.71
C GLU A 283 1.04 -27.49 1.27
N CYS A 284 1.63 -26.45 0.67
CA CYS A 284 1.42 -25.07 1.10
C CYS A 284 -0.05 -24.61 0.96
N PHE A 285 -0.86 -25.29 0.14
CA PHE A 285 -2.29 -25.00 -0.06
C PHE A 285 -3.22 -25.97 0.68
N VAL A 286 -2.71 -26.78 1.63
CA VAL A 286 -3.53 -27.75 2.40
C VAL A 286 -4.77 -27.10 3.01
N SER A 287 -4.63 -25.93 3.63
CA SER A 287 -5.75 -25.22 4.26
C SER A 287 -6.82 -24.82 3.23
N ASP A 288 -6.39 -24.28 2.08
CA ASP A 288 -7.29 -23.85 1.00
C ASP A 288 -8.05 -25.07 0.43
N TRP A 289 -7.36 -26.19 0.20
CA TRP A 289 -7.97 -27.44 -0.24
C TRP A 289 -8.97 -28.01 0.77
N LYS A 290 -8.61 -28.02 2.06
CA LYS A 290 -9.50 -28.48 3.14
C LYS A 290 -10.75 -27.60 3.24
N LEU A 291 -10.60 -26.27 3.16
CA LEU A 291 -11.74 -25.34 3.19
C LEU A 291 -12.68 -25.57 1.99
N TRP A 292 -12.11 -25.82 0.80
CA TRP A 292 -12.91 -26.17 -0.36
C TRP A 292 -13.69 -27.48 -0.13
N ALA A 293 -13.01 -28.52 0.36
CA ALA A 293 -13.63 -29.81 0.66
C ALA A 293 -14.73 -29.71 1.74
N ILE A 294 -14.51 -28.89 2.78
CA ILE A 294 -15.53 -28.59 3.82
C ILE A 294 -16.79 -27.99 3.19
N GLY A 295 -16.63 -26.99 2.30
CA GLY A 295 -17.78 -26.37 1.63
C GLY A 295 -18.47 -27.31 0.65
N ALA A 296 -17.71 -28.11 -0.09
CA ALA A 296 -18.26 -29.14 -0.98
C ALA A 296 -19.06 -30.19 -0.20
N GLY A 297 -18.51 -30.67 0.92
CA GLY A 297 -19.19 -31.61 1.80
C GLY A 297 -20.44 -31.02 2.44
N ALA A 298 -20.38 -29.78 2.93
CA ALA A 298 -21.54 -29.09 3.52
C ALA A 298 -22.72 -28.94 2.55
N LEU A 299 -22.45 -28.84 1.25
CA LEU A 299 -23.45 -28.75 0.19
C LEU A 299 -23.85 -30.12 -0.39
N GLY A 300 -23.24 -31.22 0.06
CA GLY A 300 -23.57 -32.57 -0.39
C GLY A 300 -22.84 -33.04 -1.65
N PHE A 301 -21.79 -32.35 -2.10
CA PHE A 301 -21.03 -32.73 -3.29
C PHE A 301 -20.00 -33.84 -2.97
N SER A 302 -20.41 -35.11 -3.09
CA SER A 302 -19.53 -36.26 -2.83
C SER A 302 -18.50 -36.52 -3.93
N ASP A 303 -18.87 -36.31 -5.19
CA ASP A 303 -18.03 -36.70 -6.33
C ASP A 303 -16.74 -35.86 -6.46
N GLY A 304 -16.74 -34.63 -5.94
CA GLY A 304 -15.56 -33.76 -5.92
C GLY A 304 -14.52 -34.12 -4.85
N LEU A 305 -14.90 -34.92 -3.84
CA LEU A 305 -14.02 -35.31 -2.73
C LEU A 305 -13.13 -36.51 -3.06
N ASP A 306 -13.54 -37.33 -4.05
CA ASP A 306 -12.80 -38.52 -4.50
C ASP A 306 -11.45 -38.16 -5.20
N GLY A 307 -11.24 -36.89 -5.56
CA GLY A 307 -10.06 -36.38 -6.28
C GLY A 307 -9.17 -35.41 -5.48
N LEU A 308 -9.24 -35.45 -4.15
CA LEU A 308 -8.39 -34.63 -3.29
C LEU A 308 -6.89 -35.02 -3.42
N PRO A 309 -5.95 -34.06 -3.29
CA PRO A 309 -4.53 -34.36 -3.34
C PRO A 309 -4.05 -35.34 -2.25
N ASP A 310 -3.06 -36.17 -2.58
CA ASP A 310 -2.53 -37.24 -1.71
C ASP A 310 -1.99 -36.75 -0.36
N PHE A 311 -1.62 -35.47 -0.24
CA PHE A 311 -1.11 -34.88 1.00
C PHE A 311 -2.21 -34.62 2.05
N ILE A 312 -3.49 -34.76 1.70
CA ILE A 312 -4.60 -34.59 2.65
C ILE A 312 -4.81 -35.90 3.41
N ASP A 313 -4.68 -35.84 4.73
CA ASP A 313 -4.82 -37.00 5.60
C ASP A 313 -6.15 -37.75 5.36
N PRO A 314 -6.10 -39.04 4.99
CA PRO A 314 -7.29 -39.87 4.81
C PRO A 314 -8.19 -39.93 6.05
N ALA A 315 -7.63 -39.85 7.26
CA ALA A 315 -8.42 -39.84 8.49
C ALA A 315 -9.29 -38.57 8.60
N TRP A 316 -8.76 -37.43 8.13
CA TRP A 316 -9.51 -36.17 8.07
C TRP A 316 -10.63 -36.26 7.02
N ILE A 317 -10.38 -36.89 5.87
CA ILE A 317 -11.40 -37.10 4.82
C ILE A 317 -12.56 -37.96 5.36
N CYS A 318 -12.26 -39.03 6.10
CA CYS A 318 -13.29 -39.85 6.75
C CYS A 318 -14.13 -39.03 7.73
N GLY A 319 -13.50 -38.24 8.60
CA GLY A 319 -14.19 -37.36 9.53
C GLY A 319 -15.10 -36.33 8.84
N LEU A 320 -14.68 -35.82 7.68
CA LEU A 320 -15.49 -34.93 6.85
C LEU A 320 -16.74 -35.63 6.29
N HIS A 321 -16.61 -36.88 5.80
CA HIS A 321 -17.75 -37.65 5.31
C HIS A 321 -18.77 -37.91 6.41
N ASP A 322 -18.32 -38.29 7.60
CA ASP A 322 -19.16 -38.52 8.76
C ASP A 322 -19.89 -37.22 9.18
N TRP A 323 -19.16 -36.10 9.26
CA TRP A 323 -19.72 -34.80 9.61
C TRP A 323 -20.76 -34.29 8.60
N ALA A 324 -20.49 -34.45 7.31
CA ALA A 324 -21.36 -34.02 6.23
C ALA A 324 -22.52 -34.99 5.93
N ASN A 325 -22.59 -36.14 6.61
CA ASN A 325 -23.53 -37.23 6.33
C ASN A 325 -23.48 -37.70 4.86
N LEU A 326 -22.28 -37.75 4.28
CA LEU A 326 -22.09 -38.20 2.90
C LEU A 326 -22.03 -39.72 2.82
N PRO A 327 -22.58 -40.34 1.75
CA PRO A 327 -22.46 -41.78 1.56
C PRO A 327 -21.00 -42.15 1.32
N THR A 328 -20.39 -42.88 2.24
CA THR A 328 -19.07 -43.50 2.02
C THR A 328 -19.21 -44.52 0.90
N LYS A 329 -18.69 -44.23 -0.30
CA LYS A 329 -18.56 -45.26 -1.35
C LYS A 329 -17.58 -46.32 -0.82
N THR A 330 -18.10 -47.47 -0.40
CA THR A 330 -17.28 -48.69 -0.29
C THR A 330 -16.70 -48.94 -1.69
N PRO A 331 -15.44 -49.37 -1.86
CA PRO A 331 -14.88 -49.67 -3.17
C PRO A 331 -15.56 -50.94 -3.72
N VAL A 332 -16.75 -50.76 -4.28
CA VAL A 332 -17.44 -51.75 -5.09
C VAL A 332 -17.08 -51.43 -6.52
N ALA A 333 -16.52 -52.43 -7.22
CA ALA A 333 -16.14 -52.33 -8.61
C ALA A 333 -17.23 -51.63 -9.45
N PRO A 334 -16.85 -50.67 -10.32
CA PRO A 334 -17.82 -49.79 -10.97
C PRO A 334 -18.73 -50.62 -11.88
N THR A 335 -20.01 -50.71 -11.50
CA THR A 335 -21.06 -51.02 -12.47
C THR A 335 -21.43 -49.71 -13.14
N ILE A 336 -20.94 -49.55 -14.36
CA ILE A 336 -21.02 -48.34 -15.17
C ILE A 336 -22.49 -48.02 -15.49
N ALA A 337 -22.96 -46.92 -14.93
CA ALA A 337 -23.90 -46.02 -15.60
C ALA A 337 -23.41 -44.59 -15.33
N ALA A 338 -22.43 -44.17 -16.12
CA ALA A 338 -21.80 -42.86 -16.02
C ALA A 338 -22.70 -41.78 -16.64
N ILE A 339 -23.04 -40.76 -15.86
CA ILE A 339 -23.14 -39.39 -16.38
C ILE A 339 -21.68 -38.93 -16.57
N PRO A 340 -21.31 -38.29 -17.69
CA PRO A 340 -19.92 -38.13 -18.09
C PRO A 340 -19.18 -37.14 -17.19
N SER A 341 -18.54 -37.65 -16.14
CA SER A 341 -17.27 -37.12 -15.68
C SER A 341 -16.31 -37.14 -16.86
N LEU A 342 -15.62 -36.02 -17.13
CA LEU A 342 -14.56 -35.90 -18.14
C LEU A 342 -13.52 -37.01 -17.93
N GLN A 343 -13.75 -38.17 -18.55
CA GLN A 343 -12.73 -39.17 -18.79
C GLN A 343 -11.65 -38.49 -19.61
N LYS A 344 -10.38 -38.62 -19.19
CA LYS A 344 -9.14 -38.31 -19.95
C LYS A 344 -9.47 -37.84 -21.37
N VAL A 345 -9.47 -36.53 -21.61
CA VAL A 345 -10.13 -35.91 -22.75
C VAL A 345 -9.63 -36.56 -24.05
N ALA A 346 -10.41 -37.50 -24.59
CA ALA A 346 -10.19 -38.04 -25.92
C ALA A 346 -10.54 -36.94 -26.93
N SER A 347 -9.86 -36.92 -28.09
CA SER A 347 -10.13 -35.93 -29.13
C SER A 347 -11.63 -35.95 -29.51
N PRO A 348 -12.33 -34.81 -29.43
CA PRO A 348 -13.78 -34.75 -29.61
C PRO A 348 -14.14 -35.13 -31.05
N GLN A 349 -15.02 -36.11 -31.19
CA GLN A 349 -15.43 -36.68 -32.49
C GLN A 349 -16.74 -36.07 -33.01
N THR A 350 -17.54 -35.45 -32.13
CA THR A 350 -18.78 -34.76 -32.50
C THR A 350 -18.81 -33.32 -31.99
N PHE A 351 -19.68 -32.47 -32.59
CA PHE A 351 -19.84 -31.08 -32.16
C PHE A 351 -20.41 -30.97 -30.72
N ASN A 352 -21.21 -31.94 -30.29
CA ASN A 352 -21.73 -31.97 -28.93
C ASN A 352 -20.63 -32.28 -27.91
N ASP A 353 -19.69 -33.16 -28.25
CA ASP A 353 -18.52 -33.44 -27.42
C ASP A 353 -17.60 -32.21 -27.35
N LEU A 354 -17.36 -31.55 -28.49
CA LEU A 354 -16.58 -30.32 -28.57
C LEU A 354 -17.20 -29.20 -27.71
N ARG A 355 -18.53 -29.07 -27.75
CA ARG A 355 -19.29 -28.14 -26.92
C ARG A 355 -19.15 -28.46 -25.44
N LEU A 356 -19.31 -29.72 -25.03
CA LEU A 356 -19.19 -30.14 -23.63
C LEU A 356 -17.77 -29.95 -23.09
N VAL A 357 -16.76 -30.23 -23.91
CA VAL A 357 -15.34 -30.01 -23.57
C VAL A 357 -15.04 -28.52 -23.39
N LEU A 358 -15.54 -27.65 -24.28
CA LEU A 358 -15.37 -26.20 -24.17
C LEU A 358 -16.22 -25.59 -23.05
N GLU A 359 -17.42 -26.09 -22.77
CA GLU A 359 -18.21 -25.67 -21.61
C GLU A 359 -17.54 -26.12 -20.30
N GLY A 360 -16.95 -27.32 -20.26
CA GLY A 360 -16.17 -27.82 -19.14
C GLY A 360 -14.85 -27.07 -18.90
N SER A 361 -14.29 -26.47 -19.95
CA SER A 361 -13.09 -25.61 -19.84
C SER A 361 -13.30 -24.38 -18.95
N LEU A 362 -14.54 -23.91 -18.82
CA LEU A 362 -14.87 -22.76 -17.97
C LEU A 362 -14.64 -23.05 -16.48
N SER A 363 -14.58 -24.31 -16.09
CA SER A 363 -14.35 -24.76 -14.72
C SER A 363 -13.09 -25.62 -14.57
N ALA A 364 -12.30 -25.75 -15.64
CA ALA A 364 -11.12 -26.60 -15.66
C ALA A 364 -9.90 -25.93 -15.01
N SER A 365 -9.07 -26.73 -14.35
CA SER A 365 -7.72 -26.37 -13.91
C SER A 365 -6.79 -26.10 -15.11
N MET A 366 -5.62 -25.48 -14.89
CA MET A 366 -4.68 -25.21 -16.00
C MET A 366 -4.12 -26.47 -16.68
N GLU A 367 -3.96 -27.55 -15.92
CA GLU A 367 -3.53 -28.84 -16.46
C GLU A 367 -4.63 -29.45 -17.35
N GLU A 368 -5.87 -29.45 -16.87
CA GLU A 368 -7.03 -29.89 -17.65
C GLU A 368 -7.27 -28.98 -18.87
N LEU A 369 -7.07 -27.66 -18.76
CA LEU A 369 -7.15 -26.74 -19.89
C LEU A 369 -6.09 -27.04 -20.96
N ARG A 370 -4.89 -27.48 -20.55
CA ARG A 370 -3.85 -27.91 -21.48
C ARG A 370 -4.25 -29.21 -22.18
N GLU A 371 -4.81 -30.16 -21.45
CA GLU A 371 -5.36 -31.40 -22.04
C GLU A 371 -6.51 -31.12 -23.00
N ILE A 372 -7.43 -30.21 -22.62
CA ILE A 372 -8.53 -29.74 -23.45
C ILE A 372 -8.00 -29.05 -24.71
N TRP A 373 -6.98 -28.20 -24.60
CA TRP A 373 -6.36 -27.55 -25.75
C TRP A 373 -5.77 -28.57 -26.71
N VAL A 374 -5.00 -29.54 -26.22
CA VAL A 374 -4.44 -30.62 -27.06
C VAL A 374 -5.58 -31.41 -27.74
N ALA A 375 -6.59 -31.81 -26.98
CA ALA A 375 -7.71 -32.59 -27.51
C ALA A 375 -8.50 -31.83 -28.59
N VAL A 376 -8.77 -30.54 -28.38
CA VAL A 376 -9.49 -29.71 -29.36
C VAL A 376 -8.59 -29.36 -30.56
N GLN A 377 -7.27 -29.26 -30.40
CA GLN A 377 -6.33 -29.13 -31.52
C GLN A 377 -6.32 -30.38 -32.43
N GLU A 378 -6.44 -31.58 -31.85
CA GLU A 378 -6.52 -32.84 -32.59
C GLU A 378 -7.90 -33.09 -33.22
N ALA A 379 -8.90 -32.25 -32.93
CA ALA A 379 -10.25 -32.38 -33.48
C ALA A 379 -10.32 -32.06 -34.99
N PRO A 380 -11.22 -32.71 -35.75
CA PRO A 380 -11.46 -32.42 -37.17
C PRO A 380 -11.76 -30.93 -37.46
N GLU A 381 -11.18 -30.41 -38.55
CA GLU A 381 -11.38 -29.03 -39.04
C GLU A 381 -12.86 -28.66 -39.23
N GLU A 382 -13.69 -29.63 -39.60
CA GLU A 382 -15.15 -29.47 -39.78
C GLU A 382 -15.86 -29.09 -38.47
N LEU A 383 -15.40 -29.61 -37.33
CA LEU A 383 -15.93 -29.27 -36.01
C LEU A 383 -15.44 -27.90 -35.54
N LYS A 384 -14.16 -27.57 -35.81
CA LYS A 384 -13.58 -26.25 -35.52
C LYS A 384 -14.30 -25.15 -36.30
N ASN A 385 -14.64 -25.39 -37.57
CA ASN A 385 -15.42 -24.47 -38.39
C ASN A 385 -16.86 -24.26 -37.87
N GLY A 386 -17.41 -25.24 -37.15
CA GLY A 386 -18.69 -25.10 -36.44
C GLY A 386 -18.67 -24.09 -35.29
N LEU A 387 -17.49 -23.76 -34.74
CA LEU A 387 -17.36 -22.78 -33.63
C LEU A 387 -17.69 -21.35 -34.07
N TYR A 388 -17.44 -20.99 -35.33
CA TYR A 388 -17.76 -19.66 -35.88
C TYR A 388 -19.27 -19.33 -35.82
N ILE A 389 -20.13 -20.35 -35.70
CA ILE A 389 -21.58 -20.19 -35.57
C ILE A 389 -21.96 -19.77 -34.14
N TYR A 390 -21.12 -20.04 -33.14
CA TYR A 390 -21.40 -19.81 -31.72
C TYR A 390 -20.35 -18.86 -31.11
N PRO A 391 -20.60 -17.54 -31.08
CA PRO A 391 -19.62 -16.53 -30.65
C PRO A 391 -19.05 -16.76 -29.24
N ARG A 392 -19.84 -17.30 -28.31
CA ARG A 392 -19.38 -17.62 -26.95
C ARG A 392 -18.38 -18.78 -26.93
N LEU A 393 -18.65 -19.86 -27.65
CA LEU A 393 -17.74 -21.01 -27.72
C LEU A 393 -16.48 -20.66 -28.50
N GLN A 394 -16.61 -19.82 -29.54
CA GLN A 394 -15.48 -19.24 -30.26
C GLN A 394 -14.60 -18.39 -29.34
N SER A 395 -15.18 -17.53 -28.49
CA SER A 395 -14.39 -16.72 -27.56
C SER A 395 -13.68 -17.56 -26.50
N VAL A 396 -14.32 -18.64 -26.03
CA VAL A 396 -13.71 -19.58 -25.07
C VAL A 396 -12.55 -20.31 -25.73
N TRP A 397 -12.74 -20.81 -26.95
CA TRP A 397 -11.67 -21.45 -27.71
C TRP A 397 -10.52 -20.49 -28.03
N GLN A 398 -10.80 -19.26 -28.46
CA GLN A 398 -9.78 -18.24 -28.67
C GLN A 398 -9.02 -17.91 -27.40
N GLY A 399 -9.70 -17.86 -26.24
CA GLY A 399 -9.04 -17.68 -24.95
C GLY A 399 -8.09 -18.84 -24.61
N ILE A 400 -8.50 -20.09 -24.88
CA ILE A 400 -7.65 -21.27 -24.67
C ILE A 400 -6.48 -21.28 -25.68
N CYS A 401 -6.71 -20.95 -26.95
CA CYS A 401 -5.66 -20.78 -27.94
C CYS A 401 -4.65 -19.70 -27.52
N GLN A 402 -5.11 -18.54 -27.04
CA GLN A 402 -4.21 -17.49 -26.54
C GLN A 402 -3.34 -17.96 -25.36
N LEU A 403 -3.85 -18.89 -24.54
CA LEU A 403 -3.09 -19.47 -23.44
C LEU A 403 -2.05 -20.50 -23.93
N PHE A 404 -2.34 -21.30 -24.96
CA PHE A 404 -1.51 -22.48 -25.28
C PHE A 404 -0.97 -22.57 -26.71
N ASP A 405 -1.21 -21.60 -27.61
CA ASP A 405 -0.82 -21.61 -29.05
C ASP A 405 0.70 -21.75 -29.32
N GLY A 406 1.53 -22.04 -28.31
CA GLY A 406 2.92 -22.48 -28.47
C GLY A 406 3.88 -21.38 -28.92
N SER A 407 3.38 -20.18 -29.20
CA SER A 407 4.18 -19.00 -29.55
C SER A 407 4.64 -18.20 -28.33
N ARG A 408 4.14 -18.51 -27.13
CA ARG A 408 4.41 -17.77 -25.89
C ARG A 408 4.65 -18.75 -24.74
N GLU A 409 5.79 -18.63 -24.06
CA GLU A 409 5.94 -19.27 -22.76
C GLU A 409 4.87 -18.69 -21.81
N LEU A 410 4.30 -19.52 -20.93
CA LEU A 410 3.37 -19.09 -19.89
C LEU A 410 4.11 -18.84 -18.57
N GLY A 411 3.49 -18.09 -17.67
CA GLY A 411 4.01 -17.86 -16.34
C GLY A 411 5.08 -16.76 -16.27
N TRP A 412 5.90 -16.77 -15.21
CA TRP A 412 6.90 -15.74 -14.96
C TRP A 412 7.91 -15.61 -16.11
N LYS A 413 8.41 -16.71 -16.64
CA LYS A 413 9.29 -16.75 -17.83
C LYS A 413 8.72 -15.98 -19.01
N GLY A 414 7.53 -16.36 -19.47
CA GLY A 414 6.92 -15.71 -20.63
C GLY A 414 6.47 -14.27 -20.40
N TRP A 415 6.12 -13.93 -19.15
CA TRP A 415 5.88 -12.53 -18.78
C TRP A 415 7.17 -11.70 -18.85
N LEU A 416 8.29 -12.23 -18.34
CA LEU A 416 9.61 -11.58 -18.40
C LEU A 416 10.16 -11.47 -19.83
N GLU A 417 9.84 -12.40 -20.72
CA GLU A 417 10.21 -12.30 -22.15
C GLU A 417 9.48 -11.15 -22.84
N ARG A 418 8.17 -11.03 -22.63
CA ARG A 418 7.35 -9.94 -23.19
C ARG A 418 7.68 -8.57 -22.61
N LEU A 419 8.19 -8.54 -21.38
CA LEU A 419 8.74 -7.34 -20.76
C LEU A 419 9.93 -6.78 -21.56
N LYS A 420 10.71 -7.63 -22.22
CA LYS A 420 11.86 -7.23 -23.05
C LYS A 420 11.45 -6.79 -24.47
N GLU A 421 10.21 -7.06 -24.88
CA GLU A 421 9.70 -6.70 -26.20
C GLU A 421 9.26 -5.24 -26.24
N ALA A 422 9.91 -4.43 -27.09
CA ALA A 422 9.67 -2.98 -27.18
C ALA A 422 8.26 -2.58 -27.66
N SER A 423 7.45 -3.52 -28.15
CA SER A 423 6.08 -3.29 -28.65
C SER A 423 4.98 -3.56 -27.64
N THR A 424 5.32 -4.01 -26.43
CA THR A 424 4.33 -4.46 -25.45
C THR A 424 3.73 -3.28 -24.68
N ASP A 425 2.41 -3.28 -24.52
CA ASP A 425 1.70 -2.31 -23.68
C ASP A 425 1.96 -2.59 -22.18
N PRO A 426 2.57 -1.65 -21.44
CA PRO A 426 2.84 -1.79 -20.01
C PRO A 426 1.58 -2.05 -19.17
N GLU A 427 0.45 -1.43 -19.51
CA GLU A 427 -0.79 -1.59 -18.75
C GLU A 427 -1.36 -3.00 -18.92
N ALA A 428 -1.32 -3.55 -20.15
CA ALA A 428 -1.75 -4.91 -20.43
C ALA A 428 -0.93 -5.95 -19.65
N LEU A 429 0.39 -5.76 -19.52
CA LEU A 429 1.25 -6.67 -18.75
C LEU A 429 0.95 -6.66 -17.25
N ILE A 430 0.63 -5.49 -16.68
CA ILE A 430 0.24 -5.38 -15.27
C ILE A 430 -1.13 -6.03 -15.04
N HIS A 431 -2.09 -5.83 -15.95
CA HIS A 431 -3.39 -6.48 -15.87
C HIS A 431 -3.28 -8.01 -15.93
N GLU A 432 -2.48 -8.54 -16.85
CA GLU A 432 -2.22 -9.96 -16.92
C GLU A 432 -1.59 -10.49 -15.62
N LEU A 433 -0.58 -9.78 -15.10
CA LEU A 433 0.05 -10.16 -13.84
C LEU A 433 -0.97 -10.17 -12.69
N GLN A 434 -1.86 -9.17 -12.61
CA GLN A 434 -2.92 -9.13 -11.60
C GLN A 434 -3.87 -10.34 -11.71
N GLU A 435 -4.30 -10.69 -12.92
CA GLU A 435 -5.33 -11.70 -13.13
C GLU A 435 -4.78 -13.13 -13.02
N GLU A 436 -3.61 -13.37 -13.59
CA GLU A 436 -3.09 -14.71 -13.84
C GLU A 436 -1.89 -15.09 -12.97
N SER A 437 -1.16 -14.15 -12.35
CA SER A 437 0.06 -14.50 -11.59
C SER A 437 -0.14 -15.58 -10.54
N GLN A 438 -1.30 -15.58 -9.86
CA GLN A 438 -1.63 -16.56 -8.82
C GLN A 438 -1.88 -17.96 -9.37
N SER A 439 -2.13 -18.09 -10.68
CA SER A 439 -2.29 -19.35 -11.40
C SER A 439 -0.93 -19.88 -11.92
N TRP A 440 0.10 -19.05 -12.00
CA TRP A 440 1.39 -19.46 -12.57
C TRP A 440 2.16 -20.46 -11.71
N SER A 441 2.72 -21.48 -12.39
CA SER A 441 3.46 -22.56 -11.76
C SER A 441 4.86 -22.14 -11.32
N ILE A 442 5.45 -22.87 -10.36
CA ILE A 442 6.78 -22.57 -9.81
C ILE A 442 7.88 -22.83 -10.84
N GLU A 443 7.68 -23.79 -11.74
CA GLU A 443 8.63 -24.14 -12.79
C GLU A 443 8.80 -23.01 -13.81
N SER A 444 7.83 -22.08 -13.86
CA SER A 444 7.91 -20.86 -14.66
C SER A 444 8.80 -19.78 -14.03
N PHE A 445 9.15 -19.88 -12.74
CA PHE A 445 9.95 -18.88 -12.03
C PHE A 445 11.45 -19.19 -12.08
N SER A 446 12.26 -18.16 -12.30
CA SER A 446 13.73 -18.23 -12.29
C SER A 446 14.32 -16.94 -11.74
N GLU A 447 15.03 -17.04 -10.63
CA GLU A 447 15.72 -15.92 -9.99
C GLU A 447 16.69 -15.24 -10.97
N ALA A 448 17.50 -16.02 -11.69
CA ALA A 448 18.50 -15.52 -12.61
C ALA A 448 17.91 -14.74 -13.80
N GLN A 449 16.77 -15.18 -14.34
CA GLN A 449 16.11 -14.47 -15.44
C GLN A 449 15.51 -13.15 -14.98
N LEU A 450 14.92 -13.12 -13.78
CA LEU A 450 14.35 -11.90 -13.22
C LEU A 450 15.45 -10.89 -12.87
N SER A 451 16.54 -11.34 -12.25
CA SER A 451 17.73 -10.50 -11.98
C SER A 451 18.34 -9.88 -13.24
N GLN A 452 18.34 -10.60 -14.37
CA GLN A 452 18.76 -10.03 -15.66
C GLN A 452 17.85 -8.88 -16.10
N CYS A 453 16.54 -8.97 -15.83
CA CYS A 453 15.59 -7.89 -16.16
C CYS A 453 15.70 -6.68 -15.22
N LEU A 454 16.14 -6.87 -13.97
CA LEU A 454 16.35 -5.76 -13.03
C LEU A 454 17.38 -4.74 -13.54
N HIS A 455 18.35 -5.21 -14.32
CA HIS A 455 19.40 -4.40 -14.96
C HIS A 455 18.99 -3.88 -16.35
N GLY A 456 17.69 -3.97 -16.69
CA GLY A 456 17.13 -3.52 -17.96
C GLY A 456 17.04 -2.00 -18.11
N ASP A 457 16.25 -1.56 -19.09
CA ASP A 457 15.97 -0.15 -19.34
C ASP A 457 14.98 0.44 -18.32
N ALA A 458 14.88 1.77 -18.28
CA ALA A 458 14.05 2.48 -17.30
C ALA A 458 12.56 2.06 -17.33
N SER A 459 12.02 1.68 -18.49
CA SER A 459 10.62 1.25 -18.61
C SER A 459 10.39 -0.12 -17.96
N THR A 460 11.30 -1.06 -18.21
CA THR A 460 11.35 -2.38 -17.55
C THR A 460 11.48 -2.25 -16.04
N SER A 461 12.38 -1.37 -15.57
CA SER A 461 12.58 -1.09 -14.15
C SER A 461 11.30 -0.62 -13.45
N LEU A 462 10.52 0.27 -14.06
CA LEU A 462 9.26 0.77 -13.49
C LEU A 462 8.21 -0.35 -13.38
N LEU A 463 8.04 -1.15 -14.43
CA LEU A 463 7.12 -2.28 -14.42
C LEU A 463 7.48 -3.34 -13.38
N LEU A 464 8.78 -3.63 -13.21
CA LEU A 464 9.25 -4.54 -12.17
C LEU A 464 8.96 -3.99 -10.77
N ARG A 465 9.19 -2.70 -10.52
CA ARG A 465 8.81 -2.08 -9.23
C ARG A 465 7.32 -2.21 -8.95
N ASP A 466 6.48 -1.97 -9.95
CA ASP A 466 5.03 -2.06 -9.82
C ASP A 466 4.52 -3.50 -9.63
N SER A 467 5.28 -4.49 -10.13
CA SER A 467 4.99 -5.91 -9.93
C SER A 467 5.46 -6.47 -8.59
N LEU A 468 6.35 -5.77 -7.88
CA LEU A 468 7.01 -6.27 -6.66
C LEU A 468 6.02 -6.80 -5.61
N PRO A 469 4.92 -6.11 -5.22
CA PRO A 469 3.99 -6.67 -4.24
C PRO A 469 3.41 -8.00 -4.70
N LEU A 470 2.97 -8.11 -5.96
CA LEU A 470 2.41 -9.36 -6.50
C LEU A 470 3.44 -10.49 -6.48
N LEU A 471 4.71 -10.18 -6.79
CA LEU A 471 5.81 -11.13 -6.67
C LEU A 471 6.03 -11.58 -5.23
N LEU A 472 6.10 -10.64 -4.27
CA LEU A 472 6.28 -10.96 -2.85
C LEU A 472 5.17 -11.88 -2.34
N ASP A 473 3.92 -11.56 -2.68
CA ASP A 473 2.76 -12.38 -2.31
C ASP A 473 2.82 -13.78 -2.96
N TRP A 474 3.19 -13.86 -4.23
CA TRP A 474 3.34 -15.13 -4.96
C TRP A 474 4.43 -16.01 -4.35
N LEU A 475 5.58 -15.44 -4.01
CA LEU A 475 6.72 -16.13 -3.39
C LEU A 475 6.39 -16.62 -1.98
N ASP A 476 5.82 -15.76 -1.15
CA ASP A 476 5.47 -16.09 0.25
C ASP A 476 4.47 -17.26 0.31
N ARG A 477 3.45 -17.25 -0.55
CA ARG A 477 2.39 -18.28 -0.57
C ARG A 477 2.90 -19.65 -1.00
N ARG A 478 3.99 -19.69 -1.75
CA ARG A 478 4.63 -20.92 -2.22
C ARG A 478 5.88 -21.28 -1.40
N GLU A 479 6.14 -20.51 -0.33
CA GLU A 479 7.29 -20.66 0.56
C GLU A 479 8.63 -20.69 -0.20
N ILE A 480 8.72 -19.94 -1.31
CA ILE A 480 9.91 -19.89 -2.15
C ILE A 480 10.94 -18.98 -1.50
N LEU A 481 12.16 -19.51 -1.41
CA LEU A 481 13.28 -18.87 -0.73
C LEU A 481 14.30 -18.39 -1.77
N CYS A 482 14.37 -17.08 -2.00
CA CYS A 482 15.35 -16.46 -2.89
C CYS A 482 16.66 -16.09 -2.16
N SER A 483 17.72 -15.88 -2.95
CA SER A 483 19.04 -15.49 -2.43
C SER A 483 19.06 -14.08 -1.82
N GLY A 484 20.07 -13.79 -0.99
CA GLY A 484 20.26 -12.43 -0.46
C GLY A 484 20.59 -11.41 -1.55
N GLN A 485 21.37 -11.81 -2.55
CA GLN A 485 21.72 -10.96 -3.69
C GLN A 485 20.48 -10.52 -4.48
N PHE A 486 19.52 -11.43 -4.69
CA PHE A 486 18.25 -11.10 -5.34
C PHE A 486 17.49 -10.00 -4.61
N TRP A 487 17.40 -10.09 -3.28
CA TRP A 487 16.72 -9.07 -2.47
C TRP A 487 17.45 -7.74 -2.47
N LEU A 488 18.79 -7.76 -2.50
CA LEU A 488 19.58 -6.55 -2.58
C LEU A 488 19.36 -5.81 -3.90
N GLU A 489 19.33 -6.51 -5.04
CA GLU A 489 19.03 -5.92 -6.36
C GLU A 489 17.64 -5.28 -6.41
N TRP A 490 16.64 -5.89 -5.78
CA TRP A 490 15.31 -5.30 -5.65
C TRP A 490 15.29 -4.03 -4.78
N LEU A 491 16.04 -4.03 -3.68
CA LEU A 491 16.13 -2.85 -2.81
C LEU A 491 16.80 -1.69 -3.54
N GLU A 492 17.90 -1.96 -4.25
CA GLU A 492 18.59 -0.98 -5.10
C GLU A 492 17.66 -0.46 -6.19
N LEU A 493 16.90 -1.35 -6.83
CA LEU A 493 15.90 -0.95 -7.82
C LEU A 493 14.88 0.01 -7.22
N LEU A 494 14.34 -0.24 -6.02
CA LEU A 494 13.43 0.70 -5.34
C LEU A 494 14.13 2.03 -5.01
N ALA A 495 15.38 1.99 -4.53
CA ALA A 495 16.15 3.17 -4.14
C ALA A 495 16.47 4.11 -5.32
N LEU A 496 16.58 3.55 -6.52
CA LEU A 496 16.84 4.28 -7.76
C LEU A 496 15.64 5.08 -8.28
N ASP A 497 14.45 4.97 -7.68
CA ASP A 497 13.30 5.80 -8.08
C ASP A 497 13.53 7.27 -7.70
N ASP A 498 13.08 8.20 -8.53
CA ASP A 498 13.10 9.63 -8.21
C ASP A 498 11.97 10.03 -7.25
N LEU A 499 10.89 9.24 -7.25
CA LEU A 499 9.70 9.48 -6.43
C LEU A 499 9.47 8.30 -5.50
N VAL A 500 9.93 8.41 -4.26
CA VAL A 500 9.74 7.41 -3.21
C VAL A 500 8.55 7.77 -2.32
N ASN A 501 7.57 6.87 -2.20
CA ASN A 501 6.40 6.99 -1.34
C ASN A 501 6.57 6.21 -0.02
N PRO A 502 5.71 6.45 0.99
CA PRO A 502 5.68 5.64 2.20
C PRO A 502 5.53 4.12 1.95
N SER A 503 4.76 3.74 0.94
CA SER A 503 4.60 2.34 0.50
C SER A 503 5.91 1.72 0.02
N ASP A 504 6.83 2.49 -0.53
CA ASP A 504 8.12 2.00 -0.99
C ASP A 504 9.05 1.69 0.19
N ILE A 505 8.99 2.48 1.26
CA ILE A 505 9.70 2.21 2.52
C ILE A 505 9.12 0.96 3.19
N GLN A 506 7.80 0.78 3.15
CA GLN A 506 7.15 -0.44 3.63
C GLN A 506 7.58 -1.68 2.84
N LEU A 507 7.65 -1.60 1.50
CA LEU A 507 8.17 -2.67 0.65
C LEU A 507 9.66 -2.93 0.89
N ALA A 508 10.45 -1.88 1.16
CA ALA A 508 11.85 -2.02 1.55
C ALA A 508 11.99 -2.82 2.85
N GLY A 509 11.15 -2.57 3.86
CA GLY A 509 11.15 -3.36 5.10
C GLY A 509 10.82 -4.84 4.87
N GLN A 510 9.89 -5.12 3.94
CA GLN A 510 9.60 -6.48 3.50
C GLN A 510 10.81 -7.16 2.83
N ILE A 511 11.53 -6.45 1.97
CA ILE A 511 12.75 -6.95 1.32
C ILE A 511 13.85 -7.19 2.36
N VAL A 512 14.10 -6.23 3.25
CA VAL A 512 15.09 -6.33 4.33
C VAL A 512 14.82 -7.55 5.19
N GLN A 513 13.56 -7.81 5.57
CA GLN A 513 13.21 -8.99 6.35
C GLN A 513 13.65 -10.30 5.66
N ARG A 514 13.44 -10.40 4.34
CA ARG A 514 13.80 -11.58 3.54
C ARG A 514 15.31 -11.67 3.33
N PHE A 515 15.99 -10.55 3.12
CA PHE A 515 17.45 -10.48 3.05
C PHE A 515 18.11 -10.98 4.33
N LEU A 516 17.67 -10.48 5.49
CA LEU A 516 18.23 -10.84 6.80
C LEU A 516 17.99 -12.30 7.19
N SER A 517 16.98 -12.95 6.59
CA SER A 517 16.75 -14.40 6.76
C SER A 517 17.80 -15.28 6.06
N ARG A 518 18.75 -14.67 5.32
CA ARG A 518 19.79 -15.35 4.55
C ARG A 518 21.19 -15.03 5.06
N PRO A 519 22.15 -15.96 4.92
CA PRO A 519 23.55 -15.61 5.10
C PRO A 519 23.96 -14.60 4.03
N SER A 520 24.59 -13.51 4.47
CA SER A 520 25.03 -12.39 3.62
C SER A 520 26.50 -12.04 3.91
N GLN A 521 27.20 -11.50 2.92
CA GLN A 521 28.56 -11.01 3.10
C GLN A 521 28.58 -9.59 3.68
N ILE A 522 29.72 -9.17 4.21
CA ILE A 522 29.89 -7.82 4.76
C ILE A 522 29.63 -6.75 3.67
N GLY A 523 30.07 -6.98 2.43
CA GLY A 523 29.82 -6.07 1.32
C GLY A 523 28.34 -5.92 0.98
N ASP A 524 27.56 -7.01 1.08
CA ASP A 524 26.11 -6.98 0.82
C ASP A 524 25.38 -6.13 1.87
N ARG A 525 25.84 -6.18 3.12
CA ARG A 525 25.27 -5.38 4.23
C ARG A 525 25.58 -3.89 4.08
N ALA A 526 26.77 -3.54 3.60
CA ALA A 526 27.11 -2.16 3.29
C ALA A 526 26.18 -1.59 2.21
N ARG A 527 25.97 -2.33 1.11
CA ARG A 527 25.05 -1.96 0.02
C ARG A 527 23.59 -1.86 0.50
N LEU A 528 23.18 -2.75 1.40
CA LEU A 528 21.85 -2.69 2.04
C LEU A 528 21.67 -1.35 2.77
N GLY A 529 22.64 -0.97 3.60
CA GLY A 529 22.64 0.29 4.34
C GLY A 529 22.58 1.51 3.42
N GLU A 530 23.44 1.55 2.40
CA GLU A 530 23.46 2.64 1.40
C GLU A 530 22.12 2.78 0.65
N SER A 531 21.50 1.66 0.29
CA SER A 531 20.20 1.65 -0.39
C SER A 531 19.08 2.17 0.52
N LEU A 532 19.10 1.83 1.81
CA LEU A 532 18.13 2.32 2.79
C LEU A 532 18.31 3.81 3.08
N GLU A 533 19.55 4.29 3.19
CA GLU A 533 19.86 5.71 3.31
C GLU A 533 19.32 6.49 2.11
N LEU A 534 19.60 6.03 0.88
CA LEU A 534 19.11 6.65 -0.35
C LEU A 534 17.58 6.67 -0.44
N LEU A 535 16.92 5.56 -0.07
CA LEU A 535 15.46 5.47 0.00
C LEU A 535 14.88 6.50 0.98
N TRP A 536 15.49 6.62 2.16
CA TRP A 536 15.04 7.57 3.18
C TRP A 536 15.28 9.02 2.78
N GLU A 537 16.43 9.35 2.18
CA GLU A 537 16.72 10.71 1.71
C GLU A 537 15.70 11.19 0.69
N LYS A 538 15.22 10.30 -0.18
CA LYS A 538 14.22 10.62 -1.22
C LYS A 538 12.77 10.57 -0.72
N GLY A 539 12.44 9.63 0.16
CA GLY A 539 11.06 9.31 0.58
C GLY A 539 10.72 9.60 2.04
N GLY A 540 11.65 10.19 2.79
CA GLY A 540 11.53 10.44 4.22
C GLY A 540 10.42 11.43 4.56
N SER A 541 9.45 10.99 5.35
CA SER A 541 8.30 11.79 5.76
C SER A 541 7.82 11.39 7.16
N VAL A 542 6.98 12.22 7.79
CA VAL A 542 6.38 11.89 9.09
C VAL A 542 5.49 10.64 8.97
N SER A 543 4.82 10.49 7.83
CA SER A 543 3.97 9.34 7.53
C SER A 543 4.74 8.05 7.24
N SER A 544 6.01 8.12 6.83
CA SER A 544 6.85 6.94 6.55
C SER A 544 7.82 6.61 7.70
N TYR A 545 7.77 7.41 8.78
CA TYR A 545 8.71 7.28 9.89
C TYR A 545 8.45 6.01 10.69
N SER A 546 7.19 5.61 10.87
CA SER A 546 6.86 4.35 11.56
C SER A 546 7.46 3.15 10.81
N GLU A 547 7.35 3.14 9.49
CA GLU A 547 7.83 2.08 8.61
C GLU A 547 9.35 1.97 8.64
N VAL A 548 10.09 3.09 8.62
CA VAL A 548 11.56 3.04 8.72
C VAL A 548 12.04 2.63 10.10
N LEU A 549 11.29 2.95 11.17
CA LEU A 549 11.61 2.43 12.49
C LEU A 549 11.48 0.90 12.53
N GLU A 550 10.50 0.30 11.85
CA GLU A 550 10.43 -1.17 11.73
C GLU A 550 11.67 -1.76 11.02
N ILE A 551 12.25 -1.05 10.05
CA ILE A 551 13.50 -1.48 9.39
C ILE A 551 14.67 -1.44 10.37
N VAL A 552 14.83 -0.34 11.12
CA VAL A 552 15.87 -0.21 12.16
C VAL A 552 15.74 -1.34 13.18
N GLU A 553 14.51 -1.67 13.57
CA GLU A 553 14.22 -2.76 14.48
C GLU A 553 14.65 -4.14 13.96
N LEU A 554 14.50 -4.39 12.66
CA LEU A 554 14.99 -5.61 12.01
C LEU A 554 16.52 -5.67 11.98
N LEU A 555 17.18 -4.54 11.72
CA LEU A 555 18.64 -4.45 11.66
C LEU A 555 19.31 -4.54 13.04
N LEU A 556 18.62 -4.10 14.10
CA LEU A 556 19.10 -4.17 15.48
C LEU A 556 19.30 -5.61 15.96
N ASP A 557 18.51 -6.55 15.46
CA ASP A 557 18.57 -7.95 15.84
C ASP A 557 19.78 -8.68 15.20
N GLU A 558 20.58 -8.02 14.35
CA GLU A 558 21.81 -8.57 13.76
C GLU A 558 23.06 -8.47 14.65
N THR A 559 23.92 -9.50 14.62
CA THR A 559 25.26 -9.47 15.25
C THR A 559 26.35 -8.90 14.32
N GLN A 560 27.01 -7.83 14.81
CA GLN A 560 28.23 -7.09 14.38
C GLN A 560 29.07 -7.59 13.18
N PRO A 561 28.60 -7.40 11.94
CA PRO A 561 29.17 -6.28 11.17
C PRO A 561 28.17 -5.18 10.77
N GLY A 562 26.86 -5.44 10.76
CA GLY A 562 25.83 -4.46 10.34
C GLY A 562 25.54 -3.29 11.30
N GLN A 563 26.24 -3.21 12.44
CA GLN A 563 26.03 -2.12 13.40
C GLN A 563 26.57 -0.77 12.92
N GLN A 564 27.57 -0.73 12.03
CA GLN A 564 28.11 0.53 11.53
C GLN A 564 27.12 1.20 10.56
N GLU A 565 26.55 0.42 9.65
CA GLU A 565 25.51 0.85 8.70
C GLU A 565 24.25 1.27 9.44
N LEU A 566 23.83 0.48 10.44
CA LEU A 566 22.71 0.84 11.31
C LEU A 566 22.94 2.19 12.01
N GLN A 567 24.14 2.44 12.54
CA GLN A 567 24.48 3.70 13.19
C GLN A 567 24.44 4.88 12.21
N LYS A 568 24.94 4.71 10.98
CA LYS A 568 24.88 5.75 9.94
C LYS A 568 23.45 6.10 9.57
N LEU A 569 22.64 5.09 9.23
CA LEU A 569 21.22 5.25 8.96
C LEU A 569 20.51 5.94 10.13
N TRP A 570 20.78 5.50 11.36
CA TRP A 570 20.17 6.09 12.54
C TRP A 570 20.53 7.57 12.73
N LEU A 571 21.76 8.00 12.45
CA LEU A 571 22.12 9.42 12.56
C LEU A 571 21.28 10.30 11.61
N VAL A 572 21.00 9.81 10.40
CA VAL A 572 20.10 10.49 9.44
C VAL A 572 18.68 10.55 10.00
N LEU A 573 18.16 9.42 10.52
CA LEU A 573 16.83 9.34 11.12
C LEU A 573 16.68 10.20 12.38
N GLN A 574 17.72 10.28 13.21
CA GLN A 574 17.77 11.12 14.39
C GLN A 574 17.70 12.61 14.02
N GLY A 575 18.48 13.04 13.01
CA GLY A 575 18.41 14.40 12.49
C GLY A 575 17.01 14.77 11.99
N PHE A 576 16.38 13.86 11.25
CA PHE A 576 14.99 14.03 10.81
C PHE A 576 14.04 14.15 12.01
N ALA A 577 14.11 13.21 12.97
CA ALA A 577 13.23 13.15 14.11
C ALA A 577 13.32 14.41 14.98
N LEU A 578 14.53 14.91 15.26
CA LEU A 578 14.75 16.15 16.01
C LEU A 578 14.16 17.36 15.28
N SER A 579 14.32 17.44 13.95
CA SER A 579 13.78 18.56 13.15
C SER A 579 12.24 18.58 13.09
N ARG A 580 11.60 17.43 13.31
CA ARG A 580 10.14 17.25 13.22
C ARG A 580 9.52 16.76 14.52
N TRP A 581 10.21 16.86 15.66
CA TRP A 581 9.85 16.17 16.90
C TRP A 581 8.40 16.39 17.32
N THR A 582 7.93 17.64 17.26
CA THR A 582 6.56 18.01 17.64
C THR A 582 5.47 17.52 16.70
N ARG A 583 5.84 17.06 15.50
CA ARG A 583 4.91 16.48 14.50
C ARG A 583 4.87 14.96 14.53
N LEU A 584 5.86 14.32 15.17
CA LEU A 584 5.84 12.88 15.35
C LEU A 584 4.75 12.52 16.36
N GLU A 585 4.09 11.39 16.16
CA GLU A 585 3.12 10.85 17.12
C GLU A 585 3.82 10.44 18.41
N LEU A 586 3.09 10.36 19.51
CA LEU A 586 3.67 9.98 20.80
C LEU A 586 4.39 8.61 20.74
N ALA A 587 3.76 7.61 20.09
CA ALA A 587 4.34 6.28 19.91
C ALA A 587 5.68 6.34 19.17
N GLN A 588 5.74 7.15 18.09
CA GLN A 588 6.97 7.36 17.33
C GLN A 588 8.07 7.98 18.20
N ARG A 589 7.76 9.04 18.97
CA ARG A 589 8.75 9.70 19.85
C ARG A 589 9.32 8.75 20.91
N LEU A 590 8.47 7.95 21.53
CA LEU A 590 8.87 6.97 22.55
C LEU A 590 9.73 5.86 21.95
N LEU A 591 9.32 5.33 20.80
CA LEU A 591 10.09 4.31 20.10
C LEU A 591 11.44 4.84 19.63
N THR A 592 11.51 6.08 19.12
CA THR A 592 12.77 6.72 18.75
C THR A 592 13.74 6.80 19.93
N LYS A 593 13.25 7.18 21.12
CA LYS A 593 14.08 7.21 22.34
C LYS A 593 14.57 5.80 22.73
N SER A 594 13.68 4.81 22.69
CA SER A 594 14.01 3.42 23.01
C SER A 594 15.11 2.88 22.09
N LEU A 595 14.95 3.08 20.77
CA LEU A 595 15.92 2.61 19.77
C LEU A 595 17.25 3.36 19.88
N ALA A 596 17.24 4.67 20.13
CA ALA A 596 18.47 5.43 20.36
C ALA A 596 19.26 4.91 21.57
N ARG A 597 18.56 4.53 22.64
CA ARG A 597 19.16 3.94 23.84
C ARG A 597 19.80 2.58 23.53
N GLU A 598 19.17 1.75 22.70
CA GLU A 598 19.73 0.45 22.30
C GLU A 598 20.95 0.60 21.37
N ILE A 599 20.92 1.58 20.45
CA ILE A 599 21.99 1.78 19.45
C ILE A 599 23.24 2.45 20.07
N PHE A 600 23.04 3.47 20.92
CA PHE A 600 24.14 4.32 21.44
C PHE A 600 24.30 4.32 22.96
N GLY A 601 23.43 3.62 23.69
CA GLY A 601 23.44 3.58 25.15
C GLY A 601 22.58 4.66 25.83
N GLU A 602 22.44 4.55 27.14
CA GLU A 602 21.51 5.36 27.96
C GLU A 602 21.78 6.87 27.95
N SER A 603 23.03 7.28 27.74
CA SER A 603 23.41 8.69 27.74
C SER A 603 22.82 9.48 26.56
N ASN A 604 22.38 8.82 25.49
CA ASN A 604 21.85 9.49 24.31
C ASN A 604 20.36 9.88 24.45
N GLU A 605 19.66 9.39 25.48
CA GLU A 605 18.25 9.76 25.70
C GLU A 605 18.10 11.26 26.01
N ALA A 606 19.10 11.86 26.65
CA ALA A 606 19.16 13.29 26.96
C ALA A 606 19.28 14.18 25.70
N SER A 607 19.67 13.61 24.56
CA SER A 607 19.77 14.34 23.28
C SER A 607 18.40 14.63 22.65
N TYR A 608 17.33 14.03 23.17
CA TYR A 608 15.98 14.19 22.64
C TYR A 608 15.13 15.11 23.51
N PRO A 609 14.23 15.93 22.92
CA PRO A 609 13.38 16.81 23.70
C PRO A 609 12.52 16.04 24.73
N PRO A 610 12.13 16.69 25.83
CA PRO A 610 11.23 16.10 26.80
C PRO A 610 9.90 15.74 26.15
N LEU A 611 9.25 14.69 26.66
CA LEU A 611 7.96 14.20 26.16
C LEU A 611 6.78 15.10 26.60
N ALA A 612 7.03 16.08 27.48
CA ALA A 612 6.02 16.94 28.08
C ALA A 612 5.60 18.12 27.18
N ALA A 613 4.29 18.36 27.17
CA ALA A 613 3.47 19.28 26.38
C ALA A 613 4.04 20.66 26.04
N GLU A 614 4.33 20.89 24.75
CA GLU A 614 4.11 22.18 24.10
C GLU A 614 3.37 21.96 22.78
N GLY A 615 2.05 22.17 22.82
CA GLY A 615 1.12 22.01 21.70
C GLY A 615 -0.05 21.12 22.08
N GLY A 616 -1.19 21.73 22.40
CA GLY A 616 -2.40 20.99 22.74
C GLY A 616 -2.96 20.25 21.53
N ASP A 617 -3.09 18.93 21.65
CA ASP A 617 -4.02 18.10 20.87
C ASP A 617 -4.15 16.72 21.52
N ALA A 618 -5.18 15.97 21.15
CA ALA A 618 -5.75 14.76 21.77
C ALA A 618 -4.81 13.60 22.22
N ASP A 619 -3.52 13.59 21.86
CA ASP A 619 -2.56 12.53 22.24
C ASP A 619 -2.21 12.48 23.74
N LEU A 620 -2.38 13.59 24.46
CA LEU A 620 -2.20 13.66 25.93
C LEU A 620 -3.25 12.82 26.69
N ASP A 621 -4.39 12.53 26.05
CA ASP A 621 -5.47 11.73 26.63
C ASP A 621 -5.12 10.23 26.67
N VAL A 622 -4.06 9.79 25.97
CA VAL A 622 -3.55 8.41 26.01
C VAL A 622 -2.59 8.21 27.19
N GLN A 623 -1.70 9.17 27.47
CA GLN A 623 -0.76 9.11 28.63
C GLN A 623 -1.48 9.14 29.99
N THR A 624 -2.72 9.62 30.03
CA THR A 624 -3.49 9.82 31.26
C THR A 624 -4.46 8.67 31.57
N ARG A 625 -4.51 7.63 30.73
CA ARG A 625 -5.38 6.47 30.96
C ARG A 625 -4.78 5.51 31.96
N LYS A 626 -5.38 5.48 33.15
CA LYS A 626 -5.11 4.45 34.17
C LYS A 626 -5.67 3.10 33.71
N LEU A 627 -4.81 2.24 33.19
CA LEU A 627 -5.10 0.82 32.92
C LEU A 627 -4.64 -0.08 34.08
N SER A 628 -4.63 0.46 35.30
CA SER A 628 -4.10 -0.20 36.48
C SER A 628 -4.78 -1.55 36.73
N GLY A 629 -3.97 -2.60 36.79
CA GLY A 629 -4.44 -3.98 37.02
C GLY A 629 -4.96 -4.69 35.77
N ARG A 630 -4.91 -4.06 34.59
CA ARG A 630 -5.19 -4.74 33.31
C ARG A 630 -3.96 -5.48 32.80
N LEU A 631 -4.19 -6.68 32.28
CA LEU A 631 -3.18 -7.50 31.62
C LEU A 631 -3.35 -7.43 30.10
N LEU A 632 -2.31 -6.99 29.41
CA LEU A 632 -2.17 -7.09 27.96
C LEU A 632 -1.24 -8.27 27.63
N ALA A 633 -1.74 -9.22 26.85
CA ALA A 633 -0.94 -10.26 26.23
C ALA A 633 -0.49 -9.83 24.84
N ILE A 634 0.79 -10.04 24.51
CA ILE A 634 1.33 -9.84 23.15
C ILE A 634 1.91 -11.16 22.66
N TYR A 635 1.29 -11.74 21.63
CA TYR A 635 1.83 -12.88 20.91
C TYR A 635 2.54 -12.40 19.65
N SER A 636 3.84 -12.71 19.49
CA SER A 636 4.61 -12.43 18.28
C SER A 636 5.77 -13.41 18.13
N LEU A 637 6.21 -13.73 16.92
CA LEU A 637 7.50 -14.41 16.71
C LEU A 637 8.69 -13.44 16.57
N THR A 638 8.44 -12.13 16.49
CA THR A 638 9.47 -11.10 16.51
C THR A 638 9.73 -10.65 17.94
N GLU A 639 10.56 -11.39 18.67
CA GLU A 639 10.78 -11.17 20.11
C GLU A 639 11.29 -9.76 20.44
N GLY A 640 12.24 -9.24 19.63
CA GLY A 640 12.79 -7.89 19.81
C GLY A 640 11.72 -6.81 19.74
N ALA A 641 10.86 -6.85 18.71
CA ALA A 641 9.74 -5.93 18.54
C ALA A 641 8.73 -6.01 19.70
N ALA A 642 8.36 -7.23 20.12
CA ALA A 642 7.44 -7.42 21.24
C ALA A 642 8.00 -6.89 22.56
N ARG A 643 9.31 -7.06 22.82
CA ARG A 643 10.00 -6.53 24.00
C ARG A 643 10.01 -5.00 24.02
N ARG A 644 10.32 -4.36 22.89
CA ARG A 644 10.29 -2.90 22.75
C ARG A 644 8.90 -2.33 22.93
N ALA A 645 7.90 -2.94 22.29
CA ALA A 645 6.50 -2.56 22.43
C ALA A 645 6.05 -2.65 23.90
N LYS A 646 6.41 -3.73 24.60
CA LYS A 646 6.15 -3.87 26.04
C LYS A 646 6.72 -2.70 26.84
N THR A 647 7.99 -2.37 26.67
CA THR A 647 8.63 -1.27 27.41
C THR A 647 7.92 0.06 27.18
N VAL A 648 7.58 0.35 25.93
CA VAL A 648 6.87 1.59 25.58
C VAL A 648 5.46 1.61 26.16
N LEU A 649 4.70 0.52 26.02
CA LEU A 649 3.31 0.44 26.50
C LEU A 649 3.20 0.50 28.03
N GLU A 650 4.10 -0.17 28.77
CA GLU A 650 4.16 -0.06 30.23
C GLU A 650 4.56 1.35 30.69
N GLY A 651 5.34 2.07 29.88
CA GLY A 651 5.67 3.49 30.10
C GLY A 651 4.54 4.45 29.73
N MET A 652 3.70 4.11 28.74
CA MET A 652 2.57 4.93 28.29
C MET A 652 1.35 4.84 29.20
N PHE A 653 1.07 3.66 29.77
CA PHE A 653 -0.16 3.38 30.52
C PHE A 653 0.13 3.01 31.97
N GLU A 654 -0.26 3.88 32.89
CA GLU A 654 -0.02 3.69 34.32
C GLU A 654 -0.70 2.41 34.85
N GLY A 655 0.11 1.45 35.30
CA GLY A 655 -0.33 0.20 35.92
C GLY A 655 -0.80 -0.89 34.95
N LEU A 656 -0.59 -0.71 33.63
CA LEU A 656 -0.73 -1.78 32.65
C LEU A 656 0.38 -2.82 32.85
N ARG A 657 0.02 -4.11 32.86
CA ARG A 657 1.00 -5.20 32.85
C ARG A 657 1.03 -5.86 31.48
N VAL A 658 2.21 -6.02 30.90
CA VAL A 658 2.37 -6.67 29.60
C VAL A 658 3.09 -8.01 29.73
N GLU A 659 2.47 -9.08 29.23
CA GLU A 659 3.06 -10.43 29.14
C GLU A 659 3.24 -10.83 27.68
N LEU A 660 4.41 -11.41 27.36
CA LEU A 660 4.80 -11.79 26.01
C LEU A 660 4.73 -13.31 25.83
N ASN A 661 4.36 -13.77 24.64
CA ASN A 661 4.49 -15.16 24.23
C ASN A 661 5.04 -15.26 22.80
N HIS A 662 5.94 -16.21 22.59
CA HIS A 662 6.68 -16.42 21.35
C HIS A 662 6.60 -17.89 20.87
N ASP A 663 5.66 -18.66 21.40
CA ASP A 663 5.59 -20.09 21.12
C ASP A 663 5.17 -20.34 19.66
N HIS A 664 5.89 -21.21 18.95
CA HIS A 664 5.57 -21.56 17.56
C HIS A 664 4.27 -22.37 17.41
N THR A 665 3.77 -22.94 18.51
CA THR A 665 2.56 -23.78 18.55
C THR A 665 1.70 -23.40 19.76
N ALA A 666 0.47 -23.89 19.80
CA ALA A 666 -0.44 -23.63 20.91
C ALA A 666 -0.09 -24.41 22.18
N THR A 667 0.83 -23.87 22.95
CA THR A 667 1.20 -24.43 24.27
C THR A 667 0.11 -24.17 25.32
N PRO A 668 0.08 -24.93 26.41
CA PRO A 668 -0.76 -24.63 27.57
C PRO A 668 -0.51 -23.22 28.14
N ALA A 669 0.71 -22.70 28.02
CA ALA A 669 1.05 -21.35 28.45
C ALA A 669 0.34 -20.29 27.59
N LEU A 670 0.39 -20.43 26.26
CA LEU A 670 -0.31 -19.54 25.32
C LEU A 670 -1.83 -19.57 25.54
N GLN A 671 -2.41 -20.77 25.70
CA GLN A 671 -3.85 -20.91 25.94
C GLN A 671 -4.28 -20.30 27.29
N ASN A 672 -3.48 -20.49 28.35
CA ASN A 672 -3.76 -19.89 29.65
C ASN A 672 -3.63 -18.36 29.61
N LEU A 673 -2.65 -17.83 28.88
CA LEU A 673 -2.49 -16.39 28.67
C LEU A 673 -3.71 -15.82 27.93
N ALA A 674 -4.17 -16.50 26.87
CA ALA A 674 -5.37 -16.11 26.12
C ALA A 674 -6.63 -16.02 26.98
N LYS A 675 -6.79 -16.93 27.95
CA LYS A 675 -7.93 -16.94 28.90
C LYS A 675 -7.86 -15.84 29.96
N LYS A 676 -6.66 -15.45 30.41
CA LYS A 676 -6.48 -14.54 31.55
C LYS A 676 -6.34 -13.07 31.15
N ALA A 677 -5.79 -12.80 29.96
CA ALA A 677 -5.48 -11.44 29.54
C ALA A 677 -6.74 -10.63 29.23
N ASN A 678 -6.78 -9.37 29.69
CA ASN A 678 -7.88 -8.45 29.38
C ASN A 678 -7.83 -8.05 27.90
N TYR A 679 -6.63 -7.75 27.40
CA TYR A 679 -6.38 -7.43 26.01
C TYR A 679 -5.41 -8.45 25.42
N PHE A 680 -5.55 -8.78 24.14
CA PHE A 680 -4.66 -9.72 23.48
C PHE A 680 -4.33 -9.23 22.08
N LEU A 681 -3.07 -8.83 21.92
CA LEU A 681 -2.46 -8.51 20.64
C LEU A 681 -1.91 -9.78 20.02
N PHE A 682 -2.43 -10.14 18.85
CA PHE A 682 -1.95 -11.27 18.07
C PHE A 682 -1.24 -10.75 16.81
N VAL A 683 0.09 -10.76 16.81
CA VAL A 683 0.92 -10.31 15.67
C VAL A 683 0.91 -11.40 14.59
N ALA A 684 -0.15 -11.39 13.78
CA ALA A 684 -0.44 -12.46 12.81
C ALA A 684 0.61 -12.59 11.70
N GLY A 685 1.33 -11.51 11.36
CA GLY A 685 2.28 -11.50 10.24
C GLY A 685 3.45 -12.49 10.38
N SER A 686 3.66 -13.08 11.55
CA SER A 686 4.69 -14.11 11.78
C SER A 686 4.10 -15.45 12.22
N ALA A 687 2.81 -15.53 12.52
CA ALA A 687 2.22 -16.67 13.21
C ALA A 687 1.84 -17.81 12.25
N LYS A 688 2.26 -19.04 12.54
CA LYS A 688 1.75 -20.23 11.85
C LYS A 688 0.32 -20.54 12.32
N HIS A 689 -0.48 -21.16 11.45
CA HIS A 689 -1.85 -21.63 11.73
C HIS A 689 -2.00 -22.37 13.08
N GLN A 690 -0.94 -23.06 13.51
CA GLN A 690 -0.88 -23.86 14.75
C GLN A 690 -1.03 -23.06 16.06
N ALA A 691 -0.69 -21.77 16.09
CA ALA A 691 -0.89 -20.91 17.27
C ALA A 691 -2.17 -20.07 17.18
N PHE A 692 -2.56 -19.68 15.96
CA PHE A 692 -3.70 -18.82 15.73
C PHE A 692 -5.03 -19.49 16.09
N TYR A 693 -5.33 -20.67 15.54
CA TYR A 693 -6.63 -21.31 15.75
C TYR A 693 -6.94 -21.64 17.21
N PRO A 694 -5.98 -22.14 18.01
CA PRO A 694 -6.26 -22.42 19.41
C PRO A 694 -6.53 -21.15 20.22
N VAL A 695 -5.91 -20.02 19.89
CA VAL A 695 -6.18 -18.73 20.53
C VAL A 695 -7.53 -18.16 20.09
N SER A 696 -7.85 -18.22 18.79
CA SER A 696 -9.13 -17.71 18.27
C SER A 696 -10.34 -18.56 18.70
N ARG A 697 -10.14 -19.82 19.08
CA ARG A 697 -11.18 -20.63 19.77
C ARG A 697 -11.49 -20.13 21.17
N ILE A 698 -10.49 -19.58 21.87
CA ILE A 698 -10.63 -19.10 23.25
C ILE A 698 -11.27 -17.71 23.29
N ARG A 699 -10.91 -16.83 22.34
CA ARG A 699 -11.36 -15.44 22.33
C ARG A 699 -11.57 -14.89 20.92
N GLN A 700 -12.56 -14.01 20.76
CA GLN A 700 -12.96 -13.40 19.49
C GLN A 700 -12.54 -11.92 19.35
N ASP A 701 -12.11 -11.30 20.45
CA ASP A 701 -11.76 -9.87 20.58
C ASP A 701 -10.25 -9.61 20.41
N LEU A 702 -9.60 -10.38 19.54
CA LEU A 702 -8.16 -10.26 19.27
C LEU A 702 -7.84 -8.92 18.59
N ILE A 703 -6.81 -8.22 19.07
CA ILE A 703 -6.28 -7.01 18.46
C ILE A 703 -5.15 -7.40 17.51
N TYR A 704 -5.14 -6.84 16.31
CA TYR A 704 -4.16 -7.21 15.30
C TYR A 704 -3.40 -6.00 14.78
N PRO A 705 -2.08 -5.96 15.03
CA PRO A 705 -1.18 -5.00 14.40
C PRO A 705 -1.11 -5.16 12.87
N LEU A 706 -0.87 -4.05 12.16
CA LEU A 706 -0.73 -4.02 10.70
C LEU A 706 0.65 -4.56 10.26
N GLY A 707 1.71 -4.04 10.88
CA GLY A 707 3.09 -4.52 10.80
C GLY A 707 3.51 -5.41 11.98
N LYS A 708 4.76 -5.88 11.93
CA LYS A 708 5.36 -6.79 12.93
C LYS A 708 6.30 -6.07 13.91
N GLY A 709 6.63 -4.81 13.63
CA GLY A 709 7.50 -3.97 14.46
C GLY A 709 6.79 -3.44 15.71
N ALA A 710 7.56 -2.87 16.64
CA ALA A 710 7.00 -2.35 17.88
C ALA A 710 6.05 -1.18 17.61
N SER A 711 6.36 -0.35 16.61
CA SER A 711 5.52 0.81 16.23
C SER A 711 4.08 0.38 15.94
N SER A 712 3.91 -0.60 15.06
CA SER A 712 2.61 -1.17 14.72
C SER A 712 1.88 -1.81 15.92
N ILE A 713 2.62 -2.51 16.80
CA ILE A 713 2.04 -3.12 18.01
C ILE A 713 1.49 -2.03 18.94
N ILE A 714 2.26 -0.96 19.17
CA ILE A 714 1.88 0.17 20.03
C ILE A 714 0.66 0.88 19.44
N GLU A 715 0.69 1.21 18.15
CA GLU A 715 -0.39 1.91 17.45
C GLU A 715 -1.70 1.12 17.49
N ALA A 716 -1.65 -0.19 17.22
CA ALA A 716 -2.82 -1.06 17.25
C ALA A 716 -3.46 -1.12 18.64
N PHE A 717 -2.64 -1.18 19.70
CA PHE A 717 -3.17 -1.13 21.06
C PHE A 717 -3.80 0.23 21.38
N CYS A 718 -3.12 1.33 21.07
CA CYS A 718 -3.64 2.67 21.30
C CYS A 718 -4.99 2.90 20.60
N LYS A 719 -5.11 2.50 19.33
CA LYS A 719 -6.38 2.54 18.58
C LYS A 719 -7.48 1.70 19.25
N SER A 720 -7.16 0.50 19.72
CA SER A 720 -8.13 -0.37 20.40
C SER A 720 -8.65 0.26 21.71
N CYS A 721 -7.80 0.99 22.43
CA CYS A 721 -8.20 1.71 23.63
C CYS A 721 -9.10 2.91 23.32
N VAL A 722 -8.94 3.58 22.18
CA VAL A 722 -9.80 4.71 21.76
C VAL A 722 -11.21 4.22 21.39
N ASN A 723 -11.31 3.08 20.69
CA ASN A 723 -12.60 2.56 20.23
C ASN A 723 -13.47 1.98 21.37
N SER A 724 -12.85 1.40 22.40
CA SER A 724 -13.56 0.77 23.53
C SER A 724 -14.26 1.73 24.50
N THR A 725 -14.15 3.05 24.29
CA THR A 725 -14.84 4.09 25.07
C THR A 725 -16.05 4.71 24.36
N SER A 726 -16.40 4.22 23.16
CA SER A 726 -17.57 4.70 22.38
C SER A 726 -18.83 3.83 22.55
N GLU A 727 -18.73 2.77 23.36
CA GLU A 727 -19.83 1.94 23.89
C GLU A 727 -19.97 2.18 25.40
#